data_AF-A0A810NPN6-F1
#
_entry.id   AF-A0A810NPN6-F1
#
_cell.length_a   1.000
_cell.length_b   1.000
_cell.length_c   1.000
_cell.angle_alpha   90.00
_cell.angle_beta   90.00
_cell.angle_gamma   90.00
#
_symmetry.space_group_name_H-M   'P 1'
#
loop_
_entity.id
_entity.type
_entity.pdbx_description
1 polymer ?
#
loop_
_entity_poly.entity_id
_entity_poly.type
_entity_poly.pdbx_seq_one_letter_code
_entity_poly.pdbx_strand_id
1 'polypeptide(L)'
;MQPVLRLTAARGRPLYALVLAVVGVMLMAYTVVISTTEANAAVTLLSQGKPVTASSVENAGTPATAAVDGNTGTRWSSAAADPQWIQVDLGDTATLSQVILRWEAAYATAFQIQTSANGTSWTSVYSTTTGTGGVQTLNVTGSGRYVRMYGTARATGYGYSLWEFQVYGEIGGGTGCGTANVAQGKPATASSVENAGTPASAAVDGNTGTRWSSAFADPQWLQIDLGATTAICQVVLTWEGAYATAYQIQVSSNASTWTSVWSTTTGAGGTVTINAAASARYVRIYMTTRATGWGYSLWEVAVRSGGTPTSPTPSPSTSPGGPIQGGGSLGPNVKVFDPSMSGATIQSQVDAVFNQMESDQFGSGRYVLAFKPGTYSGFNAQIGFYTSILGLGQNPTDVRINGDVTVDAGWFQGNATQNFWRSAENLSINPSAGFTRWAVSQAAPFRRMDISGDLNLAPNGYGWASGGYIADSRVSGAVGPYSQQQWYTRDSQIGSWVNGVWNMVFSGVVGAPANGFPNPVYTTLNNTPLSREKPYLYLDSGGNYRVFVPSLRTNARGISWASGSTPGTSLPLTSFYVAKPGDTAARINQALAQGLHLLFTPGIYHIDGTINVNRADTVVLGLGYATIIPDNGVVAMRVADVDGVKIAGVLFDAGTVNSPILLELGPTGSSASHSANPTSISDVFFRIGGAHPGKATTSLVVNSHNVIIDHIWAWRGDHGAGIGWTVNTADQGVIVNGNNVLATGLFVEHYQKYNVIWNGQGGRTIFFQNELPYDPPNQAAYMNGSTRGYAAYKVADSVTSHEAWGLGVYCYFNVDPTIHAARGIETPNNPNVRFHSISTVSLGGNGVIDNVINTTGGPAQGTATVPSTVTNYP
;
A
#
# COMPACT_ATOMS: atom_id res chain seq x y z
N MET A 1 39.59 27.08 65.99
CA MET A 1 40.96 27.26 66.51
C MET A 1 41.84 27.83 65.37
N GLN A 2 43.09 28.24 65.64
CA GLN A 2 44.06 28.84 64.69
C GLN A 2 44.56 27.86 63.60
N PRO A 3 45.39 28.24 62.57
CA PRO A 3 45.77 29.55 61.94
C PRO A 3 45.45 29.57 60.40
N VAL A 4 45.75 30.52 59.47
CA VAL A 4 46.62 31.74 59.33
C VAL A 4 48.07 31.39 58.82
N LEU A 5 48.81 32.05 57.87
CA LEU A 5 49.03 33.48 57.49
C LEU A 5 49.75 33.71 56.08
N ARG A 6 49.25 34.60 55.17
CA ARG A 6 50.00 35.44 54.14
C ARG A 6 50.82 34.79 52.98
N LEU A 7 51.40 35.48 51.94
CA LEU A 7 51.08 36.69 51.10
C LEU A 7 52.12 36.90 49.93
N THR A 8 51.74 37.54 48.81
CA THR A 8 52.57 38.31 47.81
C THR A 8 53.55 37.62 46.81
N ALA A 9 53.90 38.36 45.72
CA ALA A 9 54.57 37.89 44.48
C ALA A 9 55.78 38.76 44.04
N ALA A 10 56.63 38.31 43.08
CA ALA A 10 57.37 39.20 42.14
C ALA A 10 58.11 38.52 40.93
N ARG A 11 58.30 39.33 39.87
CA ARG A 11 58.92 39.19 38.52
C ARG A 11 60.33 38.55 38.35
N GLY A 12 60.65 38.04 37.14
CA GLY A 12 62.02 37.76 36.65
C GLY A 12 62.14 37.37 35.14
N ARG A 13 63.31 37.55 34.50
CA ARG A 13 63.72 37.30 33.08
C ARG A 13 65.26 36.95 33.07
N PRO A 14 65.97 36.65 31.95
CA PRO A 14 65.79 35.69 30.82
C PRO A 14 67.13 34.96 30.40
N LEU A 15 67.23 34.45 29.14
CA LEU A 15 68.44 34.39 28.23
C LEU A 15 69.34 33.09 28.07
N TYR A 16 69.10 32.34 26.97
CA TYR A 16 70.00 31.57 26.03
C TYR A 16 70.91 30.33 26.37
N ALA A 17 71.01 29.45 25.33
CA ALA A 17 72.20 28.71 24.81
C ALA A 17 72.49 27.21 25.15
N LEU A 18 71.99 26.32 24.26
CA LEU A 18 72.69 25.23 23.53
C LEU A 18 73.28 23.96 24.23
N VAL A 19 73.32 22.87 23.44
CA VAL A 19 74.04 21.58 23.57
C VAL A 19 73.33 20.39 24.26
N LEU A 20 72.76 19.53 23.39
CA LEU A 20 72.63 18.06 23.44
C LEU A 20 73.03 17.29 24.72
N ALA A 21 72.08 16.57 25.36
CA ALA A 21 71.93 15.11 25.19
C ALA A 21 70.84 14.45 26.08
N VAL A 22 69.94 13.68 25.45
CA VAL A 22 69.16 12.52 25.96
C VAL A 22 68.26 12.65 27.22
N VAL A 23 66.95 12.79 26.95
CA VAL A 23 65.79 12.11 27.60
C VAL A 23 65.73 12.02 29.14
N GLY A 24 64.90 12.87 29.75
CA GLY A 24 64.45 12.73 31.14
C GLY A 24 63.25 13.64 31.46
N VAL A 25 62.21 13.07 32.08
CA VAL A 25 60.92 13.70 32.47
C VAL A 25 61.04 15.06 33.16
N MET A 26 60.29 16.08 32.73
CA MET A 26 59.75 17.18 33.57
C MET A 26 58.72 18.06 32.83
N LEU A 27 57.68 18.52 33.56
CA LEU A 27 56.78 19.69 33.34
C LEU A 27 56.17 19.91 31.93
N MET A 28 54.85 19.84 31.70
CA MET A 28 53.72 20.64 32.23
C MET A 28 53.79 22.17 32.06
N ALA A 29 52.61 22.75 31.81
CA ALA A 29 52.25 24.16 31.99
C ALA A 29 52.88 25.22 31.06
N TYR A 30 52.61 25.11 29.75
CA TYR A 30 52.47 26.29 28.88
C TYR A 30 51.23 26.15 27.98
N THR A 31 50.05 26.40 28.54
CA THR A 31 48.80 26.53 27.77
C THR A 31 48.80 27.86 27.03
N VAL A 32 49.50 27.92 25.91
CA VAL A 32 49.28 28.99 24.92
C VAL A 32 47.87 28.80 24.39
N VAL A 33 46.99 29.78 24.59
CA VAL A 33 45.72 29.85 23.84
C VAL A 33 46.06 30.28 22.42
N ILE A 34 46.54 29.32 21.63
CA ILE A 34 46.49 29.43 20.18
C ILE A 34 45.02 29.33 19.83
N SER A 35 44.42 30.45 19.45
CA SER A 35 43.15 30.42 18.72
C SER A 35 43.39 29.72 17.40
N THR A 36 43.23 28.40 17.38
CA THR A 36 43.18 27.63 16.14
C THR A 36 41.93 28.05 15.40
N THR A 37 42.08 29.04 14.53
CA THR A 37 41.15 29.24 13.42
C THR A 37 41.14 27.91 12.67
N GLU A 38 40.02 27.17 12.76
CA GLU A 38 39.83 26.00 11.93
C GLU A 38 40.01 26.43 10.47
N ALA A 39 40.90 25.76 9.76
CA ALA A 39 41.14 26.01 8.35
C ALA A 39 39.91 25.50 7.58
N ASN A 40 38.88 26.34 7.52
CA ASN A 40 37.60 26.02 6.90
C ASN A 40 37.86 25.56 5.46
N ALA A 41 37.48 24.31 5.16
CA ALA A 41 37.89 23.64 3.93
C ALA A 41 37.38 24.43 2.71
N ALA A 42 38.27 24.79 1.80
CA ALA A 42 37.92 25.58 0.63
C ALA A 42 36.94 24.79 -0.24
N VAL A 43 35.75 25.37 -0.47
CA VAL A 43 34.68 24.69 -1.22
C VAL A 43 35.18 24.40 -2.64
N THR A 44 35.28 23.12 -3.00
CA THR A 44 36.00 22.73 -4.23
C THR A 44 35.06 22.84 -5.43
N LEU A 45 35.53 23.52 -6.49
CA LEU A 45 34.82 23.63 -7.77
C LEU A 45 34.95 22.32 -8.55
N LEU A 46 33.82 21.65 -8.80
CA LEU A 46 33.76 20.31 -9.37
C LEU A 46 33.44 20.28 -10.86
N SER A 47 32.68 21.25 -11.39
CA SER A 47 32.26 21.25 -12.81
C SER A 47 33.35 21.69 -13.79
N GLN A 48 34.45 22.28 -13.33
CA GLN A 48 35.48 22.86 -14.17
C GLN A 48 36.10 21.83 -15.13
N GLY A 49 36.02 22.10 -16.44
CA GLY A 49 36.59 21.25 -17.50
C GLY A 49 35.93 19.87 -17.65
N LYS A 50 34.76 19.66 -17.02
CA LYS A 50 34.07 18.36 -17.04
C LYS A 50 33.28 18.12 -18.34
N PRO A 51 33.00 16.85 -18.69
CA PRO A 51 32.06 16.53 -19.76
C PRO A 51 30.68 17.16 -19.49
N VAL A 52 30.12 17.82 -20.49
CA VAL A 52 28.87 18.56 -20.38
C VAL A 52 28.01 18.36 -21.64
N THR A 53 26.71 18.21 -21.44
CA THR A 53 25.70 18.08 -22.49
C THR A 53 24.58 19.09 -22.26
N ALA A 54 23.80 19.40 -23.30
CA ALA A 54 22.67 20.30 -23.22
C ALA A 54 21.52 19.82 -24.12
N SER A 55 20.30 20.30 -23.86
CA SER A 55 19.14 20.03 -24.71
C SER A 55 19.25 20.64 -26.11
N SER A 56 20.02 21.72 -26.25
CA SER A 56 20.35 22.36 -27.52
C SER A 56 21.54 23.32 -27.38
N VAL A 57 22.02 23.83 -28.51
CA VAL A 57 22.90 25.01 -28.60
C VAL A 57 22.32 26.00 -29.60
N GLU A 58 22.48 27.30 -29.36
CA GLU A 58 22.00 28.38 -30.25
C GLU A 58 22.74 28.34 -31.59
N ASN A 59 24.07 28.15 -31.54
CA ASN A 59 24.95 28.00 -32.70
C ASN A 59 26.32 27.43 -32.27
N ALA A 60 27.18 27.09 -33.24
CA ALA A 60 28.50 26.50 -32.98
C ALA A 60 29.46 27.37 -32.14
N GLY A 61 29.24 28.69 -32.05
CA GLY A 61 30.01 29.61 -31.22
C GLY A 61 29.55 29.70 -29.75
N THR A 62 28.51 28.93 -29.36
CA THR A 62 27.95 28.91 -27.99
C THR A 62 27.76 27.49 -27.42
N PRO A 63 28.81 26.62 -27.48
CA PRO A 63 28.70 25.22 -27.10
C PRO A 63 28.46 25.03 -25.60
N ALA A 64 27.93 23.87 -25.20
CA ALA A 64 27.72 23.55 -23.78
C ALA A 64 29.02 23.58 -22.94
N THR A 65 30.16 23.26 -23.56
CA THR A 65 31.50 23.34 -22.93
C THR A 65 31.88 24.76 -22.50
N ALA A 66 31.34 25.79 -23.16
CA ALA A 66 31.61 27.20 -22.87
C ALA A 66 30.85 27.74 -21.64
N ALA A 67 30.26 26.87 -20.82
CA ALA A 67 29.75 27.22 -19.50
C ALA A 67 30.45 26.42 -18.37
N VAL A 68 31.56 25.76 -18.66
CA VAL A 68 32.43 25.05 -17.67
C VAL A 68 33.92 25.16 -18.03
N ASP A 69 34.31 26.12 -18.90
CA ASP A 69 35.68 26.27 -19.39
C ASP A 69 36.55 27.19 -18.51
N GLY A 70 35.94 27.93 -17.58
CA GLY A 70 36.61 28.82 -16.62
C GLY A 70 36.79 30.25 -17.14
N ASN A 71 36.29 30.55 -18.34
CA ASN A 71 36.43 31.83 -19.00
C ASN A 71 35.09 32.56 -19.07
N THR A 72 34.89 33.56 -18.20
CA THR A 72 33.65 34.36 -18.19
C THR A 72 33.48 35.31 -19.40
N GLY A 73 34.24 35.10 -20.48
CA GLY A 73 34.04 35.71 -21.81
C GLY A 73 33.53 34.72 -22.88
N THR A 74 33.35 33.44 -22.55
CA THR A 74 32.69 32.43 -23.40
C THR A 74 31.39 31.96 -22.73
N ARG A 75 30.38 31.55 -23.53
CA ARG A 75 29.04 31.20 -23.02
C ARG A 75 28.43 30.00 -23.72
N TRP A 76 27.70 29.16 -22.98
CA TRP A 76 26.64 28.33 -23.56
C TRP A 76 25.41 29.19 -23.84
N SER A 77 24.66 28.84 -24.88
CA SER A 77 23.36 29.44 -25.21
C SER A 77 22.43 28.36 -25.77
N SER A 78 21.18 28.29 -25.33
CA SER A 78 20.18 27.34 -25.85
C SER A 78 19.40 27.89 -27.04
N ALA A 79 18.65 27.03 -27.73
CA ALA A 79 17.53 27.44 -28.55
C ALA A 79 16.49 28.25 -27.73
N ALA A 80 15.77 29.14 -28.40
CA ALA A 80 14.78 30.05 -27.79
C ALA A 80 13.42 29.37 -27.48
N ALA A 81 13.46 28.28 -26.72
CA ALA A 81 12.30 27.47 -26.34
C ALA A 81 12.31 27.11 -24.85
N ASP A 82 11.21 26.55 -24.35
CA ASP A 82 11.03 26.10 -22.97
C ASP A 82 10.44 24.68 -22.96
N PRO A 83 10.89 23.76 -22.08
CA PRO A 83 12.06 23.87 -21.21
C PRO A 83 13.38 23.66 -21.97
N GLN A 84 14.51 23.99 -21.35
CA GLN A 84 15.87 23.64 -21.82
C GLN A 84 16.76 23.30 -20.62
N TRP A 85 17.88 22.61 -20.85
CA TRP A 85 18.81 22.23 -19.78
C TRP A 85 20.26 22.16 -20.25
N ILE A 86 21.17 22.30 -19.28
CA ILE A 86 22.61 22.01 -19.40
C ILE A 86 23.04 21.14 -18.21
N GLN A 87 23.78 20.07 -18.48
CA GLN A 87 24.11 18.97 -17.56
C GLN A 87 25.61 18.70 -17.58
N VAL A 88 26.23 18.68 -16.40
CA VAL A 88 27.63 18.30 -16.20
C VAL A 88 27.71 16.90 -15.62
N ASP A 89 28.63 16.07 -16.13
CA ASP A 89 29.08 14.83 -15.50
C ASP A 89 30.32 15.11 -14.65
N LEU A 90 30.19 15.06 -13.32
CA LEU A 90 31.30 15.30 -12.39
C LEU A 90 32.35 14.16 -12.41
N GLY A 91 32.06 13.05 -13.09
CA GLY A 91 32.93 11.87 -13.25
C GLY A 91 32.69 10.79 -12.19
N ASP A 92 32.35 11.19 -10.97
CA ASP A 92 31.91 10.33 -9.88
C ASP A 92 30.88 11.07 -9.02
N THR A 93 30.23 10.38 -8.08
CA THR A 93 29.23 10.96 -7.18
C THR A 93 29.88 11.99 -6.26
N ALA A 94 29.38 13.23 -6.32
CA ALA A 94 29.72 14.29 -5.39
C ALA A 94 28.61 14.50 -4.36
N THR A 95 28.97 15.02 -3.19
CA THR A 95 28.05 15.75 -2.30
C THR A 95 28.17 17.22 -2.65
N LEU A 96 27.06 17.86 -3.06
CA LEU A 96 27.01 19.28 -3.41
C LEU A 96 26.78 20.13 -2.17
N SER A 97 27.38 21.32 -2.17
CA SER A 97 27.17 22.37 -1.16
C SER A 97 26.67 23.68 -1.77
N GLN A 98 27.07 23.98 -3.01
CA GLN A 98 26.73 25.24 -3.69
C GLN A 98 26.74 25.09 -5.22
N VAL A 99 25.92 25.89 -5.89
CA VAL A 99 25.98 26.12 -7.34
C VAL A 99 26.01 27.62 -7.59
N ILE A 100 26.90 28.10 -8.47
CA ILE A 100 26.87 29.47 -8.97
C ILE A 100 26.52 29.44 -10.45
N LEU A 101 25.42 30.10 -10.81
CA LEU A 101 25.03 30.36 -12.19
C LEU A 101 25.49 31.78 -12.56
N ARG A 102 26.30 31.92 -13.61
CA ARG A 102 26.66 33.23 -14.18
C ARG A 102 25.91 33.43 -15.48
N TRP A 103 24.74 34.05 -15.40
CA TRP A 103 23.89 34.29 -16.55
C TRP A 103 24.41 35.41 -17.46
N GLU A 104 24.11 35.28 -18.75
CA GLU A 104 24.05 36.37 -19.71
C GLU A 104 22.78 37.24 -19.44
N ALA A 105 22.55 38.32 -20.19
CA ALA A 105 21.26 39.02 -20.20
C ALA A 105 20.07 38.09 -20.54
N ALA A 106 20.30 37.00 -21.28
CA ALA A 106 19.33 35.96 -21.55
C ALA A 106 19.31 34.87 -20.44
N TYR A 107 18.50 35.09 -19.38
CA TYR A 107 18.45 34.24 -18.17
C TYR A 107 17.10 33.55 -17.90
N ALA A 108 17.05 32.66 -16.91
CA ALA A 108 15.84 32.00 -16.43
C ALA A 108 15.11 32.78 -15.32
N THR A 109 13.81 33.05 -15.49
CA THR A 109 12.93 33.41 -14.36
C THR A 109 12.51 32.16 -13.58
N ALA A 110 12.20 31.06 -14.26
CA ALA A 110 11.92 29.78 -13.61
C ALA A 110 12.94 28.71 -14.02
N PHE A 111 13.55 28.07 -13.02
CA PHE A 111 14.48 26.96 -13.22
C PHE A 111 14.62 26.08 -11.98
N GLN A 112 15.28 24.93 -12.15
CA GLN A 112 15.67 24.01 -11.10
C GLN A 112 17.15 23.64 -11.22
N ILE A 113 17.81 23.36 -10.09
CA ILE A 113 19.04 22.56 -10.08
C ILE A 113 18.64 21.14 -9.70
N GLN A 114 19.09 20.16 -10.47
CA GLN A 114 18.78 18.75 -10.26
C GLN A 114 20.07 17.92 -10.22
N THR A 115 20.10 16.90 -9.36
CA THR A 115 21.17 15.89 -9.32
C THR A 115 20.68 14.54 -9.81
N SER A 116 21.60 13.68 -10.25
CA SER A 116 21.33 12.31 -10.67
C SER A 116 22.54 11.41 -10.47
N ALA A 117 22.31 10.14 -10.16
CA ALA A 117 23.34 9.10 -10.14
C ALA A 117 23.62 8.49 -11.53
N ASN A 118 22.65 8.55 -12.45
CA ASN A 118 22.66 7.81 -13.73
C ASN A 118 22.44 8.68 -14.98
N GLY A 119 22.20 9.99 -14.81
CA GLY A 119 21.95 10.95 -15.90
C GLY A 119 20.53 10.91 -16.47
N THR A 120 19.65 10.01 -16.02
CA THR A 120 18.30 9.81 -16.56
C THR A 120 17.19 9.99 -15.52
N SER A 121 17.44 9.60 -14.26
CA SER A 121 16.56 9.77 -13.12
C SER A 121 17.01 10.97 -12.28
N TRP A 122 16.16 11.99 -12.11
CA TRP A 122 16.57 13.31 -11.59
C TRP A 122 15.83 13.71 -10.31
N THR A 123 16.58 14.23 -9.35
CA THR A 123 16.08 14.78 -8.08
C THR A 123 16.38 16.28 -8.02
N SER A 124 15.38 17.12 -7.77
CA SER A 124 15.58 18.57 -7.65
C SER A 124 16.14 18.94 -6.28
N VAL A 125 17.31 19.59 -6.26
CA VAL A 125 17.98 20.10 -5.06
C VAL A 125 17.82 21.61 -4.87
N TYR A 126 17.31 22.31 -5.89
CA TYR A 126 16.87 23.71 -5.83
C TYR A 126 15.78 23.97 -6.87
N SER A 127 14.88 24.91 -6.59
CA SER A 127 13.90 25.42 -7.55
C SER A 127 13.57 26.90 -7.28
N THR A 128 13.28 27.65 -8.34
CA THR A 128 12.76 29.02 -8.25
C THR A 128 11.85 29.34 -9.43
N THR A 129 10.96 30.31 -9.24
CA THR A 129 10.13 30.95 -10.28
C THR A 129 10.36 32.46 -10.37
N THR A 130 11.30 33.00 -9.58
CA THR A 130 11.64 34.43 -9.50
C THR A 130 13.17 34.64 -9.61
N GLY A 131 13.80 33.90 -10.52
CA GLY A 131 15.20 34.08 -10.91
C GLY A 131 15.46 35.49 -11.45
N THR A 132 16.64 36.03 -11.17
CA THR A 132 16.99 37.44 -11.33
C THR A 132 18.05 37.71 -12.40
N GLY A 133 18.61 36.66 -13.00
CA GLY A 133 19.79 36.76 -13.86
C GLY A 133 21.04 37.17 -13.10
N GLY A 134 22.06 37.62 -13.84
CA GLY A 134 23.37 38.00 -13.29
C GLY A 134 24.11 36.81 -12.67
N VAL A 135 24.84 37.04 -11.58
CA VAL A 135 25.51 35.98 -10.81
C VAL A 135 24.59 35.53 -9.67
N GLN A 136 24.07 34.31 -9.75
CA GLN A 136 23.23 33.72 -8.72
C GLN A 136 23.99 32.61 -7.99
N THR A 137 24.32 32.86 -6.72
CA THR A 137 24.88 31.85 -5.80
C THR A 137 23.76 31.13 -5.07
N LEU A 138 23.68 29.82 -5.23
CA LEU A 138 22.63 28.94 -4.74
C LEU A 138 23.25 27.95 -3.75
N ASN A 139 22.88 28.02 -2.48
CA ASN A 139 23.24 26.97 -1.52
C ASN A 139 22.31 25.77 -1.77
N VAL A 140 22.89 24.58 -1.98
CA VAL A 140 22.14 23.37 -2.34
C VAL A 140 22.65 22.19 -1.52
N THR A 141 21.77 21.24 -1.22
CA THR A 141 22.11 20.03 -0.44
C THR A 141 21.60 18.79 -1.17
N GLY A 142 22.50 17.89 -1.50
CA GLY A 142 22.18 16.62 -2.15
C GLY A 142 23.41 16.01 -2.80
N SER A 143 23.28 14.78 -3.30
CA SER A 143 24.36 14.06 -3.97
C SER A 143 23.98 13.62 -5.38
N GLY A 144 24.99 13.38 -6.20
CA GLY A 144 24.86 12.86 -7.56
C GLY A 144 26.16 12.95 -8.33
N ARG A 145 26.28 12.12 -9.38
CA ARG A 145 27.38 12.19 -10.35
C ARG A 145 27.09 13.24 -11.43
N TYR A 146 25.83 13.37 -11.82
CA TYR A 146 25.39 14.34 -12.81
C TYR A 146 24.62 15.47 -12.13
N VAL A 147 24.85 16.70 -12.59
CA VAL A 147 24.19 17.90 -12.06
C VAL A 147 23.73 18.75 -13.25
N ARG A 148 22.47 19.18 -13.25
CA ARG A 148 21.94 20.01 -14.35
C ARG A 148 21.16 21.22 -13.87
N MET A 149 21.27 22.30 -14.63
CA MET A 149 20.31 23.41 -14.61
C MET A 149 19.20 23.06 -15.60
N TYR A 150 17.94 23.08 -15.13
CA TYR A 150 16.75 22.78 -15.92
C TYR A 150 15.83 24.01 -15.90
N GLY A 151 15.85 24.80 -16.98
CA GLY A 151 15.08 26.02 -17.15
C GLY A 151 13.67 25.72 -17.66
N THR A 152 12.67 26.37 -17.06
CA THR A 152 11.24 26.22 -17.38
C THR A 152 10.51 27.51 -17.74
N ALA A 153 11.09 28.68 -17.48
CA ALA A 153 10.67 29.94 -18.08
C ALA A 153 11.86 30.91 -18.26
N ARG A 154 11.94 31.55 -19.43
CA ARG A 154 12.96 32.55 -19.79
C ARG A 154 12.52 33.96 -19.41
N ALA A 155 13.50 34.81 -19.12
CA ALA A 155 13.30 36.24 -18.83
C ALA A 155 13.21 37.12 -20.09
N THR A 156 13.62 36.60 -21.25
CA THR A 156 13.69 37.32 -22.52
C THR A 156 13.19 36.44 -23.67
N GLY A 157 13.09 36.99 -24.89
CA GLY A 157 12.76 36.21 -26.09
C GLY A 157 13.87 35.25 -26.55
N TYR A 158 15.11 35.45 -26.10
CA TYR A 158 16.28 34.60 -26.44
C TYR A 158 16.27 33.28 -25.66
N GLY A 159 17.23 32.39 -25.92
CA GLY A 159 17.42 31.16 -25.14
C GLY A 159 17.92 31.38 -23.71
N TYR A 160 18.21 30.29 -23.01
CA TYR A 160 18.96 30.34 -21.74
C TYR A 160 20.45 30.44 -22.04
N SER A 161 21.17 31.35 -21.40
CA SER A 161 22.62 31.49 -21.61
C SER A 161 23.40 31.73 -20.32
N LEU A 162 24.47 30.95 -20.17
CA LEU A 162 25.37 30.96 -19.03
C LEU A 162 26.81 31.17 -19.51
N TRP A 163 27.50 32.15 -18.94
CA TRP A 163 28.96 32.27 -19.01
C TRP A 163 29.63 31.17 -18.20
N GLU A 164 29.02 30.72 -17.10
CA GLU A 164 29.57 29.68 -16.21
C GLU A 164 28.47 28.98 -15.40
N PHE A 165 28.63 27.67 -15.21
CA PHE A 165 27.80 26.78 -14.40
C PHE A 165 28.71 26.09 -13.38
N GLN A 166 28.97 26.80 -12.28
CA GLN A 166 29.98 26.42 -11.29
C GLN A 166 29.33 25.54 -10.22
N VAL A 167 29.60 24.23 -10.23
CA VAL A 167 29.08 23.27 -9.24
C VAL A 167 30.15 23.01 -8.19
N TYR A 168 29.84 23.29 -6.92
CA TYR A 168 30.76 23.17 -5.79
C TYR A 168 30.34 22.07 -4.82
N GLY A 169 31.32 21.36 -4.26
CA GLY A 169 31.10 20.25 -3.35
C GLY A 169 32.36 19.39 -3.15
N GLU A 170 32.17 18.12 -2.83
CA GLU A 170 33.24 17.14 -2.64
C GLU A 170 33.00 15.86 -3.47
N ILE A 171 33.93 15.52 -4.37
CA ILE A 171 33.95 14.25 -5.11
C ILE A 171 34.27 13.12 -4.12
N GLY A 172 33.45 12.08 -4.09
CA GLY A 172 33.56 11.04 -3.06
C GLY A 172 33.18 11.51 -1.66
N GLY A 173 32.53 12.69 -1.52
CA GLY A 173 32.12 13.34 -0.27
C GLY A 173 30.99 12.64 0.51
N GLY A 174 30.93 11.31 0.47
CA GLY A 174 30.32 10.53 1.55
C GLY A 174 31.40 10.27 2.61
N THR A 175 31.10 10.53 3.89
CA THR A 175 32.06 10.35 4.99
C THR A 175 32.78 9.01 4.89
N GLY A 176 34.11 9.05 4.79
CA GLY A 176 34.94 7.98 4.22
C GLY A 176 34.57 6.57 4.70
N CYS A 177 34.34 5.67 3.76
CA CYS A 177 33.97 4.29 4.05
C CYS A 177 35.13 3.57 4.78
N GLY A 178 34.85 3.04 5.97
CA GLY A 178 35.87 2.42 6.82
C GLY A 178 36.51 1.20 6.15
N THR A 179 37.81 1.01 6.33
CA THR A 179 38.53 -0.11 5.71
C THR A 179 38.20 -1.47 6.32
N ALA A 180 37.73 -1.49 7.56
CA ALA A 180 37.41 -2.69 8.35
C ALA A 180 36.24 -3.51 7.77
N ASN A 181 36.42 -4.83 7.71
CA ASN A 181 35.37 -5.76 7.32
C ASN A 181 34.43 -6.04 8.51
N VAL A 182 33.25 -5.43 8.54
CA VAL A 182 32.23 -5.67 9.56
C VAL A 182 31.46 -6.99 9.36
N ALA A 183 31.66 -7.68 8.22
CA ALA A 183 31.18 -9.04 8.01
C ALA A 183 32.15 -10.12 8.54
N GLN A 184 33.40 -9.79 8.85
CA GLN A 184 34.39 -10.80 9.26
C GLN A 184 33.97 -11.51 10.56
N GLY A 185 34.01 -12.84 10.54
CA GLY A 185 33.61 -13.70 11.66
C GLY A 185 32.11 -13.68 11.98
N LYS A 186 31.27 -13.10 11.13
CA LYS A 186 29.81 -13.03 11.35
C LYS A 186 29.09 -14.31 10.96
N PRO A 187 27.90 -14.59 11.54
CA PRO A 187 27.03 -15.67 11.08
C PRO A 187 26.66 -15.47 9.61
N ALA A 188 26.96 -16.47 8.77
CA ALA A 188 26.59 -16.50 7.37
C ALA A 188 25.81 -17.77 7.03
N THR A 189 24.82 -17.63 6.15
CA THR A 189 23.97 -18.72 5.64
C THR A 189 23.87 -18.61 4.12
N ALA A 190 23.51 -19.71 3.45
CA ALA A 190 23.36 -19.73 1.99
C ALA A 190 22.17 -20.60 1.56
N SER A 191 21.70 -20.42 0.33
CA SER A 191 20.69 -21.28 -0.30
C SER A 191 21.15 -22.73 -0.45
N SER A 192 22.46 -22.95 -0.58
CA SER A 192 23.09 -24.28 -0.66
C SER A 192 24.58 -24.20 -0.33
N VAL A 193 25.20 -25.37 -0.14
CA VAL A 193 26.65 -25.56 -0.12
C VAL A 193 27.00 -26.72 -1.06
N GLU A 194 28.12 -26.63 -1.77
CA GLU A 194 28.60 -27.69 -2.68
C GLU A 194 28.96 -28.96 -1.89
N ASN A 195 29.67 -28.79 -0.77
CA ASN A 195 30.06 -29.86 0.14
C ASN A 195 30.44 -29.27 1.53
N ALA A 196 30.66 -30.14 2.52
CA ALA A 196 30.99 -29.72 3.89
C ALA A 196 32.32 -28.94 4.03
N GLY A 197 33.21 -28.99 3.03
CA GLY A 197 34.46 -28.23 2.99
C GLY A 197 34.32 -26.82 2.40
N THR A 198 33.13 -26.41 1.97
CA THR A 198 32.86 -25.08 1.36
C THR A 198 31.64 -24.35 1.99
N PRO A 199 31.58 -24.24 3.34
CA PRO A 199 30.42 -23.68 4.04
C PRO A 199 30.24 -22.17 3.84
N ALA A 200 29.04 -21.65 4.09
CA ALA A 200 28.74 -20.22 3.96
C ALA A 200 29.64 -19.31 4.84
N SER A 201 30.11 -19.80 5.98
CA SER A 201 31.06 -19.10 6.87
C SER A 201 32.44 -18.91 6.24
N ALA A 202 32.84 -19.76 5.28
CA ALA A 202 34.13 -19.71 4.61
C ALA A 202 34.22 -18.64 3.51
N ALA A 203 33.22 -17.75 3.42
CA ALA A 203 33.29 -16.52 2.63
C ALA A 203 33.27 -15.25 3.52
N VAL A 204 33.41 -15.39 4.84
CA VAL A 204 33.47 -14.29 5.81
C VAL A 204 34.46 -14.55 6.95
N ASP A 205 35.37 -15.53 6.81
CA ASP A 205 36.33 -15.88 7.87
C ASP A 205 37.58 -14.97 7.86
N GLY A 206 37.83 -14.23 6.77
CA GLY A 206 39.01 -13.40 6.57
C GLY A 206 40.21 -14.16 5.99
N ASN A 207 40.03 -15.39 5.51
CA ASN A 207 41.07 -16.23 4.95
C ASN A 207 40.81 -16.48 3.45
N THR A 208 41.50 -15.76 2.58
CA THR A 208 41.37 -15.92 1.11
C THR A 208 41.90 -17.24 0.55
N GLY A 209 42.21 -18.23 1.40
CA GLY A 209 42.47 -19.63 1.03
C GLY A 209 41.29 -20.57 1.31
N THR A 210 40.22 -20.12 1.96
CA THR A 210 38.94 -20.83 2.14
C THR A 210 37.83 -20.14 1.34
N ARG A 211 36.77 -20.89 0.98
CA ARG A 211 35.67 -20.38 0.13
C ARG A 211 34.32 -20.96 0.51
N TRP A 212 33.25 -20.18 0.32
CA TRP A 212 31.92 -20.77 0.10
C TRP A 212 31.80 -21.24 -1.36
N SER A 213 31.02 -22.29 -1.61
CA SER A 213 30.64 -22.73 -2.96
C SER A 213 29.21 -23.26 -2.94
N SER A 214 28.40 -22.98 -3.97
CA SER A 214 26.99 -23.39 -4.06
C SER A 214 26.78 -24.68 -4.84
N ALA A 215 25.56 -25.24 -4.74
CA ALA A 215 25.04 -26.17 -5.73
C ALA A 215 24.95 -25.51 -7.13
N PHE A 216 25.00 -26.33 -8.19
CA PHE A 216 25.19 -25.88 -9.58
C PHE A 216 23.86 -25.49 -10.27
N ALA A 217 23.05 -24.66 -9.62
CA ALA A 217 21.74 -24.23 -10.09
C ALA A 217 21.52 -22.72 -9.89
N ASP A 218 20.56 -22.13 -10.60
CA ASP A 218 20.22 -20.70 -10.51
C ASP A 218 18.77 -20.51 -10.06
N PRO A 219 18.45 -19.50 -9.22
CA PRO A 219 19.37 -18.59 -8.52
C PRO A 219 20.02 -19.22 -7.27
N GLN A 220 21.03 -18.56 -6.70
CA GLN A 220 21.57 -18.86 -5.37
C GLN A 220 21.74 -17.57 -4.56
N TRP A 221 21.89 -17.71 -3.24
CA TRP A 221 22.25 -16.58 -2.39
C TRP A 221 23.21 -16.96 -1.26
N LEU A 222 24.02 -15.98 -0.87
CA LEU A 222 24.83 -15.98 0.35
C LEU A 222 24.40 -14.77 1.19
N GLN A 223 24.12 -15.00 2.47
CA GLN A 223 23.59 -14.02 3.43
C GLN A 223 24.50 -13.93 4.66
N ILE A 224 24.62 -12.72 5.21
CA ILE A 224 25.46 -12.39 6.37
C ILE A 224 24.62 -11.60 7.37
N ASP A 225 24.67 -11.97 8.66
CA ASP A 225 24.10 -11.20 9.77
C ASP A 225 25.19 -10.38 10.48
N LEU A 226 25.20 -9.05 10.29
CA LEU A 226 26.16 -8.15 10.94
C LEU A 226 25.94 -8.05 12.46
N GLY A 227 24.84 -8.60 12.98
CA GLY A 227 24.45 -8.67 14.40
C GLY A 227 23.67 -7.46 14.89
N ALA A 228 23.82 -6.31 14.22
CA ALA A 228 23.07 -5.08 14.48
C ALA A 228 22.92 -4.26 13.19
N THR A 229 21.95 -3.33 13.16
CA THR A 229 21.80 -2.38 12.05
C THR A 229 23.08 -1.56 11.91
N THR A 230 23.76 -1.72 10.77
CA THR A 230 25.06 -1.13 10.47
C THR A 230 24.92 -0.20 9.28
N ALA A 231 25.56 0.97 9.35
CA ALA A 231 25.65 1.91 8.23
C ALA A 231 26.68 1.39 7.21
N ILE A 232 26.22 0.59 6.25
CA ILE A 232 27.00 0.05 5.15
C ILE A 232 27.29 1.17 4.14
N CYS A 233 28.53 1.21 3.64
CA CYS A 233 28.95 2.11 2.57
C CYS A 233 29.53 1.37 1.37
N GLN A 234 30.04 0.14 1.55
CA GLN A 234 30.66 -0.64 0.50
C GLN A 234 30.56 -2.14 0.80
N VAL A 235 30.43 -2.95 -0.25
CA VAL A 235 30.58 -4.41 -0.22
C VAL A 235 31.65 -4.78 -1.24
N VAL A 236 32.60 -5.62 -0.85
CA VAL A 236 33.66 -6.14 -1.73
C VAL A 236 33.47 -7.66 -1.86
N LEU A 237 33.37 -8.14 -3.09
CA LEU A 237 33.24 -9.57 -3.40
C LEU A 237 34.55 -10.08 -3.99
N THR A 238 35.16 -11.07 -3.38
CA THR A 238 36.34 -11.77 -3.92
C THR A 238 35.88 -13.10 -4.50
N TRP A 239 35.56 -13.11 -5.80
CA TRP A 239 35.08 -14.30 -6.51
C TRP A 239 36.18 -15.33 -6.75
N GLU A 240 35.78 -16.60 -6.76
CA GLU A 240 36.55 -17.67 -7.39
C GLU A 240 36.32 -17.65 -8.93
N GLY A 241 36.97 -18.52 -9.70
CA GLY A 241 36.69 -18.71 -11.13
C GLY A 241 35.24 -19.07 -11.43
N ALA A 242 34.52 -19.69 -10.49
CA ALA A 242 33.07 -19.90 -10.55
C ALA A 242 32.27 -18.67 -10.04
N TYR A 243 32.10 -17.64 -10.88
CA TYR A 243 31.47 -16.37 -10.51
C TYR A 243 30.10 -16.08 -11.17
N ALA A 244 29.43 -15.02 -10.72
CA ALA A 244 28.15 -14.54 -11.26
C ALA A 244 28.32 -13.45 -12.34
N THR A 245 27.67 -13.63 -13.51
CA THR A 245 27.47 -12.55 -14.49
C THR A 245 26.31 -11.66 -14.07
N ALA A 246 25.19 -12.23 -13.61
CA ALA A 246 24.06 -11.49 -13.08
C ALA A 246 23.85 -11.73 -11.59
N TYR A 247 23.87 -10.64 -10.81
CA TYR A 247 23.66 -10.67 -9.36
C TYR A 247 23.26 -9.30 -8.80
N GLN A 248 22.78 -9.31 -7.56
CA GLN A 248 22.33 -8.15 -6.81
C GLN A 248 22.99 -8.14 -5.42
N ILE A 249 23.32 -6.95 -4.93
CA ILE A 249 23.54 -6.72 -3.50
C ILE A 249 22.22 -6.27 -2.90
N GLN A 250 21.73 -7.06 -1.95
CA GLN A 250 20.50 -6.83 -1.22
C GLN A 250 20.80 -6.61 0.26
N VAL A 251 19.98 -5.80 0.92
CA VAL A 251 20.09 -5.50 2.35
C VAL A 251 18.74 -5.70 3.05
N SER A 252 18.78 -5.96 4.35
CA SER A 252 17.59 -6.19 5.17
C SER A 252 17.79 -5.81 6.63
N SER A 253 16.73 -5.37 7.31
CA SER A 253 16.68 -5.22 8.77
C SER A 253 16.27 -6.51 9.49
N ASN A 254 15.60 -7.45 8.81
CA ASN A 254 14.84 -8.56 9.41
C ASN A 254 15.11 -9.95 8.77
N ALA A 255 16.01 -10.04 7.78
CA ALA A 255 16.33 -11.22 6.98
C ALA A 255 15.21 -11.81 6.10
N SER A 256 13.98 -11.31 6.17
CA SER A 256 12.84 -11.76 5.37
C SER A 256 12.50 -10.80 4.22
N THR A 257 12.50 -9.49 4.49
CA THR A 257 12.24 -8.43 3.51
C THR A 257 13.57 -7.88 2.98
N TRP A 258 13.73 -7.82 1.65
CA TRP A 258 15.01 -7.50 1.03
C TRP A 258 14.90 -6.35 0.03
N THR A 259 15.82 -5.38 0.14
CA THR A 259 15.94 -4.25 -0.79
C THR A 259 17.24 -4.36 -1.58
N SER A 260 17.15 -4.41 -2.92
CA SER A 260 18.32 -4.40 -3.80
C SER A 260 18.91 -2.98 -3.85
N VAL A 261 20.13 -2.82 -3.35
CA VAL A 261 20.86 -1.54 -3.32
C VAL A 261 21.86 -1.41 -4.48
N TRP A 262 22.18 -2.52 -5.14
CA TRP A 262 23.01 -2.55 -6.35
C TRP A 262 22.70 -3.82 -7.16
N SER A 263 22.90 -3.78 -8.49
CA SER A 263 22.75 -4.94 -9.37
C SER A 263 23.60 -4.84 -10.64
N THR A 264 23.98 -5.99 -11.20
CA THR A 264 24.56 -6.10 -12.54
C THR A 264 24.01 -7.31 -13.29
N THR A 265 24.16 -7.30 -14.62
CA THR A 265 23.97 -8.44 -15.54
C THR A 265 25.24 -8.79 -16.33
N THR A 266 26.33 -8.05 -16.11
CA THR A 266 27.59 -8.15 -16.87
C THR A 266 28.83 -8.23 -15.95
N GLY A 267 28.68 -8.84 -14.77
CA GLY A 267 29.78 -9.13 -13.85
C GLY A 267 30.88 -9.98 -14.49
N ALA A 268 32.14 -9.67 -14.15
CA ALA A 268 33.34 -10.26 -14.76
C ALA A 268 34.22 -11.08 -13.78
N GLY A 269 33.71 -11.37 -12.57
CA GLY A 269 34.45 -12.10 -11.53
C GLY A 269 35.57 -11.29 -10.88
N GLY A 270 36.59 -11.98 -10.36
CA GLY A 270 37.73 -11.34 -9.68
C GLY A 270 37.35 -10.68 -8.36
N THR A 271 38.07 -9.61 -7.98
CA THR A 271 37.69 -8.78 -6.82
C THR A 271 36.85 -7.59 -7.31
N VAL A 272 35.58 -7.52 -6.89
CA VAL A 272 34.64 -6.46 -7.27
C VAL A 272 34.30 -5.61 -6.05
N THR A 273 34.60 -4.31 -6.13
CA THR A 273 34.25 -3.32 -5.11
C THR A 273 32.95 -2.60 -5.49
N ILE A 274 31.95 -2.67 -4.63
CA ILE A 274 30.59 -2.16 -4.86
C ILE A 274 30.26 -1.11 -3.80
N ASN A 275 30.16 0.15 -4.20
CA ASN A 275 29.69 1.22 -3.31
C ASN A 275 28.17 1.07 -3.10
N ALA A 276 27.75 0.93 -1.84
CA ALA A 276 26.38 0.59 -1.45
C ALA A 276 26.04 1.31 -0.14
N ALA A 277 25.47 2.52 -0.24
CA ALA A 277 25.06 3.31 0.92
C ALA A 277 23.71 2.83 1.47
N ALA A 278 23.72 2.16 2.62
CA ALA A 278 22.53 1.58 3.24
C ALA A 278 22.67 1.48 4.77
N SER A 279 21.55 1.37 5.50
CA SER A 279 21.57 1.01 6.92
C SER A 279 20.76 -0.27 7.13
N ALA A 280 21.43 -1.36 7.50
CA ALA A 280 20.82 -2.69 7.55
C ALA A 280 21.56 -3.63 8.51
N ARG A 281 20.87 -4.65 9.01
CA ARG A 281 21.47 -5.71 9.83
C ARG A 281 22.02 -6.86 9.00
N TYR A 282 21.35 -7.17 7.89
CA TYR A 282 21.72 -8.29 7.03
C TYR A 282 22.10 -7.81 5.63
N VAL A 283 23.07 -8.48 5.03
CA VAL A 283 23.47 -8.31 3.63
C VAL A 283 23.32 -9.64 2.92
N ARG A 284 22.78 -9.63 1.70
CA ARG A 284 22.61 -10.82 0.86
C ARG A 284 23.11 -10.55 -0.55
N ILE A 285 23.99 -11.42 -1.02
CA ILE A 285 24.43 -11.47 -2.41
C ILE A 285 23.45 -12.44 -3.07
N TYR A 286 22.63 -11.95 -4.00
CA TYR A 286 21.58 -12.72 -4.67
C TYR A 286 21.95 -12.88 -6.14
N MET A 287 22.27 -14.10 -6.55
CA MET A 287 22.92 -14.40 -7.83
C MET A 287 21.95 -15.16 -8.75
N THR A 288 21.81 -14.69 -9.98
CA THR A 288 20.75 -15.11 -10.91
C THR A 288 21.26 -15.63 -12.25
N THR A 289 22.55 -15.45 -12.58
CA THR A 289 23.18 -16.08 -13.74
C THR A 289 24.67 -16.30 -13.49
N ARG A 290 25.13 -17.54 -13.71
CA ARG A 290 26.55 -17.94 -13.62
C ARG A 290 27.35 -17.55 -14.87
N ALA A 291 28.65 -17.42 -14.68
CA ALA A 291 29.64 -17.29 -15.76
C ALA A 291 30.18 -18.63 -16.27
N THR A 292 29.96 -19.73 -15.53
CA THR A 292 30.51 -21.06 -15.83
C THR A 292 29.46 -22.15 -15.54
N GLY A 293 29.77 -23.41 -15.89
CA GLY A 293 28.90 -24.56 -15.59
C GLY A 293 28.92 -25.02 -14.11
N TRP A 294 29.77 -24.44 -13.26
CA TRP A 294 29.94 -24.83 -11.85
C TRP A 294 28.89 -24.17 -10.94
N GLY A 295 29.13 -24.10 -9.62
CA GLY A 295 28.32 -23.29 -8.71
C GLY A 295 28.64 -21.79 -8.80
N TYR A 296 28.24 -21.04 -7.78
CA TYR A 296 28.83 -19.74 -7.44
C TYR A 296 29.80 -19.95 -6.27
N SER A 297 30.95 -19.28 -6.28
CA SER A 297 31.92 -19.38 -5.19
C SER A 297 32.64 -18.05 -4.92
N LEU A 298 32.81 -17.76 -3.63
CA LEU A 298 33.39 -16.54 -3.08
C LEU A 298 34.46 -16.96 -2.07
N TRP A 299 35.69 -16.45 -2.25
CA TRP A 299 36.77 -16.57 -1.27
C TRP A 299 36.55 -15.65 -0.05
N GLU A 300 35.96 -14.47 -0.26
CA GLU A 300 35.69 -13.51 0.82
C GLU A 300 34.59 -12.52 0.40
N VAL A 301 33.80 -12.05 1.37
CA VAL A 301 32.81 -10.99 1.24
C VAL A 301 33.05 -9.96 2.35
N ALA A 302 33.71 -8.86 1.99
CA ALA A 302 33.96 -7.78 2.94
C ALA A 302 32.85 -6.74 2.88
N VAL A 303 32.07 -6.60 3.96
CA VAL A 303 31.14 -5.49 4.16
C VAL A 303 31.86 -4.40 4.95
N ARG A 304 31.76 -3.14 4.52
CA ARG A 304 32.42 -1.99 5.15
C ARG A 304 31.41 -0.95 5.62
N SER A 305 31.68 -0.36 6.78
CA SER A 305 30.80 0.60 7.45
C SER A 305 31.34 2.03 7.45
N GLY A 306 30.45 3.02 7.32
CA GLY A 306 30.78 4.44 7.37
C GLY A 306 30.17 5.11 8.60
N GLY A 307 30.97 5.90 9.32
CA GLY A 307 30.56 6.60 10.54
C GLY A 307 30.77 5.79 11.84
N THR A 308 30.96 6.51 12.94
CA THR A 308 31.23 5.95 14.28
C THR A 308 29.94 5.42 14.92
N PRO A 309 29.94 4.22 15.54
CA PRO A 309 28.73 3.69 16.18
C PRO A 309 28.38 4.44 17.47
N THR A 310 27.33 5.28 17.43
CA THR A 310 26.76 5.92 18.61
C THR A 310 25.79 4.98 19.32
N SER A 311 26.26 4.33 20.40
CA SER A 311 25.38 3.63 21.34
C SER A 311 24.42 4.64 22.02
N PRO A 312 23.12 4.32 22.21
CA PRO A 312 22.13 5.30 22.64
C PRO A 312 22.22 5.62 24.14
N THR A 313 22.92 6.71 24.46
CA THR A 313 22.72 7.44 25.72
C THR A 313 21.49 8.36 25.56
N PRO A 314 20.52 8.40 26.50
CA PRO A 314 19.26 9.11 26.29
C PRO A 314 19.44 10.63 26.25
N SER A 315 19.35 11.20 25.05
CA SER A 315 19.25 12.65 24.85
C SER A 315 17.82 13.13 25.19
N PRO A 316 17.62 14.37 25.69
CA PRO A 316 16.29 14.87 26.04
C PRO A 316 15.34 14.95 24.85
N SER A 317 14.03 14.88 25.14
CA SER A 317 12.97 14.95 24.13
C SER A 317 13.00 16.25 23.31
N THR A 318 13.28 16.13 22.01
CA THR A 318 13.03 17.17 21.01
C THR A 318 12.14 16.59 19.91
N SER A 319 10.99 17.22 19.67
CA SER A 319 9.93 16.71 18.78
C SER A 319 10.38 16.57 17.31
N PRO A 320 9.95 15.53 16.57
CA PRO A 320 10.45 15.23 15.23
C PRO A 320 9.83 16.09 14.13
N GLY A 321 10.60 17.05 13.64
CA GLY A 321 10.37 17.76 12.37
C GLY A 321 9.32 18.86 12.39
N GLY A 322 9.23 19.58 11.26
CA GLY A 322 8.17 20.56 11.02
C GLY A 322 6.79 19.90 10.80
N PRO A 323 5.71 20.70 10.70
CA PRO A 323 4.38 20.19 10.41
C PRO A 323 4.37 19.43 9.08
N ILE A 324 3.60 18.34 9.05
CA ILE A 324 3.39 17.53 7.87
C ILE A 324 2.50 18.30 6.90
N GLN A 325 2.98 18.52 5.69
CA GLN A 325 2.14 19.08 4.63
C GLN A 325 1.27 17.97 4.04
N GLY A 326 -0.03 18.23 3.95
CA GLY A 326 -0.96 17.37 3.22
C GLY A 326 -0.89 17.61 1.72
N GLY A 327 -1.43 16.67 0.94
CA GLY A 327 -1.34 16.64 -0.52
C GLY A 327 -0.10 15.91 -1.01
N GLY A 328 0.33 16.25 -2.24
CA GLY A 328 1.43 15.58 -2.93
C GLY A 328 0.98 14.60 -4.02
N SER A 329 1.95 13.88 -4.59
CA SER A 329 1.71 12.96 -5.72
C SER A 329 0.94 11.71 -5.29
N LEU A 330 -0.05 11.30 -6.10
CA LEU A 330 -0.73 10.02 -5.90
C LEU A 330 0.15 8.80 -6.23
N GLY A 331 1.31 9.00 -6.86
CA GLY A 331 2.31 7.96 -7.14
C GLY A 331 2.10 7.21 -8.47
N PRO A 332 3.11 6.44 -8.93
CA PRO A 332 3.15 5.86 -10.28
C PRO A 332 2.11 4.76 -10.54
N ASN A 333 1.46 4.26 -9.48
CA ASN A 333 0.44 3.22 -9.54
C ASN A 333 -0.97 3.77 -9.82
N VAL A 334 -1.16 5.09 -9.76
CA VAL A 334 -2.38 5.76 -10.23
C VAL A 334 -2.15 6.24 -11.66
N LYS A 335 -2.70 5.51 -12.63
CA LYS A 335 -2.70 5.91 -14.05
C LYS A 335 -3.84 6.91 -14.25
N VAL A 336 -3.55 8.06 -14.83
CA VAL A 336 -4.52 9.14 -15.02
C VAL A 336 -4.71 9.42 -16.50
N PHE A 337 -5.90 9.09 -17.02
CA PHE A 337 -6.27 9.22 -18.41
C PHE A 337 -6.99 10.55 -18.66
N ASP A 338 -6.65 11.21 -19.76
CA ASP A 338 -7.20 12.51 -20.18
C ASP A 338 -8.01 12.32 -21.48
N PRO A 339 -9.13 13.04 -21.72
CA PRO A 339 -9.93 12.86 -22.94
C PRO A 339 -9.18 13.18 -24.25
N SER A 340 -8.02 13.85 -24.18
CA SER A 340 -7.11 14.03 -25.32
C SER A 340 -6.29 12.78 -25.69
N MET A 341 -6.28 11.73 -24.85
CA MET A 341 -5.60 10.47 -25.14
C MET A 341 -6.42 9.59 -26.10
N SER A 342 -5.77 8.99 -27.10
CA SER A 342 -6.46 8.08 -28.03
C SER A 342 -6.91 6.78 -27.34
N GLY A 343 -8.00 6.19 -27.81
CA GLY A 343 -8.48 4.89 -27.33
C GLY A 343 -7.40 3.81 -27.35
N ALA A 344 -6.56 3.76 -28.40
CA ALA A 344 -5.43 2.83 -28.49
C ALA A 344 -4.34 3.09 -27.42
N THR A 345 -4.07 4.36 -27.09
CA THR A 345 -3.14 4.75 -26.01
C THR A 345 -3.65 4.35 -24.63
N ILE A 346 -4.97 4.42 -24.42
CA ILE A 346 -5.64 3.99 -23.19
C ILE A 346 -5.63 2.47 -23.12
N GLN A 347 -6.12 1.78 -24.17
CA GLN A 347 -6.15 0.33 -24.29
C GLN A 347 -4.77 -0.29 -23.96
N SER A 348 -3.70 0.19 -24.60
CA SER A 348 -2.34 -0.32 -24.37
C SER A 348 -1.88 -0.18 -22.91
N GLN A 349 -2.30 0.85 -22.17
CA GLN A 349 -1.97 1.01 -20.75
C GLN A 349 -2.86 0.19 -19.83
N VAL A 350 -4.14 0.02 -20.18
CA VAL A 350 -5.05 -0.84 -19.43
C VAL A 350 -4.70 -2.32 -19.63
N ASP A 351 -4.37 -2.74 -20.85
CA ASP A 351 -3.87 -4.08 -21.17
C ASP A 351 -2.55 -4.37 -20.44
N ALA A 352 -1.64 -3.40 -20.33
CA ALA A 352 -0.40 -3.58 -19.58
C ALA A 352 -0.64 -3.84 -18.08
N VAL A 353 -1.68 -3.23 -17.49
CA VAL A 353 -2.10 -3.53 -16.11
C VAL A 353 -2.87 -4.86 -16.06
N PHE A 354 -3.79 -5.11 -16.98
CA PHE A 354 -4.59 -6.34 -17.01
C PHE A 354 -3.72 -7.59 -17.19
N ASN A 355 -2.78 -7.59 -18.14
CA ASN A 355 -1.89 -8.72 -18.40
C ASN A 355 -0.93 -9.02 -17.23
N GLN A 356 -0.67 -8.04 -16.35
CA GLN A 356 0.01 -8.27 -15.08
C GLN A 356 -0.96 -8.81 -14.01
N MET A 357 -2.17 -8.27 -13.94
CA MET A 357 -3.08 -8.45 -12.82
C MET A 357 -4.20 -9.49 -13.03
N GLU A 358 -4.40 -10.07 -14.21
CA GLU A 358 -5.53 -10.99 -14.48
C GLU A 358 -5.52 -12.18 -13.51
N SER A 359 -4.35 -12.79 -13.33
CA SER A 359 -4.11 -13.98 -12.50
C SER A 359 -3.20 -13.72 -11.28
N ASP A 360 -2.77 -12.47 -11.03
CA ASP A 360 -1.98 -12.10 -9.85
C ASP A 360 -2.84 -12.01 -8.58
N GLN A 361 -3.46 -13.13 -8.20
CA GLN A 361 -4.41 -13.21 -7.10
C GLN A 361 -3.79 -12.80 -5.76
N PHE A 362 -2.52 -13.11 -5.51
CA PHE A 362 -1.88 -12.92 -4.20
C PHE A 362 -0.63 -12.02 -4.20
N GLY A 363 -0.19 -11.52 -5.36
CA GLY A 363 1.00 -10.67 -5.45
C GLY A 363 0.80 -9.24 -4.95
N SER A 364 1.82 -8.43 -5.23
CA SER A 364 1.99 -7.06 -4.71
C SER A 364 1.55 -5.96 -5.67
N GLY A 365 1.09 -6.30 -6.88
CA GLY A 365 0.52 -5.34 -7.81
C GLY A 365 -0.73 -4.68 -7.23
N ARG A 366 -0.80 -3.35 -7.30
CA ARG A 366 -1.90 -2.50 -6.78
C ARG A 366 -2.05 -1.32 -7.72
N TYR A 367 -3.22 -1.11 -8.32
CA TYR A 367 -3.38 -0.11 -9.39
C TYR A 367 -4.69 0.67 -9.33
N VAL A 368 -4.64 1.90 -9.82
CA VAL A 368 -5.83 2.70 -10.17
C VAL A 368 -5.77 3.12 -11.63
N LEU A 369 -6.90 2.98 -12.32
CA LEU A 369 -7.16 3.50 -13.66
C LEU A 369 -8.16 4.66 -13.50
N ALA A 370 -7.64 5.88 -13.35
CA ALA A 370 -8.44 7.07 -13.08
C ALA A 370 -8.70 7.88 -14.36
N PHE A 371 -9.96 8.17 -14.66
CA PHE A 371 -10.37 8.91 -15.85
C PHE A 371 -10.84 10.32 -15.46
N LYS A 372 -10.26 11.36 -16.05
CA LYS A 372 -10.71 12.75 -15.87
C LYS A 372 -12.14 12.97 -16.40
N PRO A 373 -12.83 14.05 -15.98
CA PRO A 373 -14.06 14.49 -16.63
C PRO A 373 -13.92 14.61 -18.15
N GLY A 374 -14.88 14.06 -18.89
CA GLY A 374 -14.91 14.03 -20.35
C GLY A 374 -15.55 12.76 -20.92
N THR A 375 -15.31 12.51 -22.21
CA THR A 375 -15.82 11.33 -22.93
C THR A 375 -14.68 10.61 -23.63
N TYR A 376 -14.67 9.28 -23.51
CA TYR A 376 -13.66 8.38 -24.06
C TYR A 376 -14.31 7.33 -24.96
N SER A 377 -13.54 6.74 -25.90
CA SER A 377 -14.05 5.71 -26.81
C SER A 377 -12.93 4.84 -27.40
N GLY A 378 -13.31 3.69 -27.97
CA GLY A 378 -12.40 2.83 -28.73
C GLY A 378 -11.46 1.97 -27.87
N PHE A 379 -11.93 1.54 -26.70
CA PHE A 379 -11.24 0.59 -25.82
C PHE A 379 -12.24 -0.21 -24.97
N ASN A 380 -11.80 -1.37 -24.46
CA ASN A 380 -12.45 -2.14 -23.41
C ASN A 380 -11.48 -2.26 -22.22
N ALA A 381 -11.86 -1.75 -21.05
CA ALA A 381 -11.06 -1.83 -19.85
C ALA A 381 -11.31 -3.16 -19.11
N GLN A 382 -10.50 -4.17 -19.40
CA GLN A 382 -10.50 -5.42 -18.64
C GLN A 382 -9.84 -5.21 -17.26
N ILE A 383 -10.49 -5.64 -16.17
CA ILE A 383 -10.06 -5.34 -14.80
C ILE A 383 -9.59 -6.62 -14.08
N GLY A 384 -8.28 -6.70 -13.83
CA GLY A 384 -7.63 -7.77 -13.07
C GLY A 384 -7.75 -7.59 -11.54
N PHE A 385 -7.01 -8.41 -10.79
CA PHE A 385 -6.87 -8.27 -9.34
C PHE A 385 -6.30 -6.91 -8.93
N TYR A 386 -6.66 -6.49 -7.72
CA TYR A 386 -6.25 -5.26 -7.04
C TYR A 386 -6.29 -3.97 -7.89
N THR A 387 -7.19 -3.94 -8.87
CA THR A 387 -7.31 -2.85 -9.82
C THR A 387 -8.63 -2.11 -9.58
N SER A 388 -8.53 -0.81 -9.30
CA SER A 388 -9.67 0.09 -9.20
C SER A 388 -9.77 0.95 -10.46
N ILE A 389 -10.87 0.86 -11.20
CA ILE A 389 -11.20 1.84 -12.24
C ILE A 389 -12.17 2.88 -11.68
N LEU A 390 -11.87 4.16 -11.88
CA LEU A 390 -12.70 5.25 -11.34
C LEU A 390 -12.78 6.47 -12.25
N GLY A 391 -13.93 7.15 -12.21
CA GLY A 391 -14.10 8.49 -12.78
C GLY A 391 -13.81 9.58 -11.76
N LEU A 392 -13.00 10.56 -12.15
CA LEU A 392 -12.65 11.75 -11.36
C LEU A 392 -13.68 12.90 -11.51
N GLY A 393 -14.91 12.59 -11.91
CA GLY A 393 -16.05 13.51 -11.93
C GLY A 393 -16.58 13.78 -10.52
N GLN A 394 -17.35 14.86 -10.34
CA GLN A 394 -18.18 14.94 -9.12
C GLN A 394 -19.35 13.95 -9.23
N ASN A 395 -19.84 13.68 -10.44
CA ASN A 395 -20.90 12.73 -10.74
C ASN A 395 -20.46 11.70 -11.80
N PRO A 396 -21.15 10.54 -11.88
CA PRO A 396 -20.81 9.50 -12.86
C PRO A 396 -20.90 9.99 -14.30
N THR A 397 -21.90 10.82 -14.57
CA THR A 397 -22.18 11.43 -15.88
C THR A 397 -21.08 12.36 -16.39
N ASP A 398 -20.16 12.81 -15.52
CA ASP A 398 -19.06 13.68 -15.90
C ASP A 398 -17.95 12.90 -16.63
N VAL A 399 -17.94 11.56 -16.51
CA VAL A 399 -16.93 10.65 -17.09
C VAL A 399 -17.64 9.55 -17.88
N ARG A 400 -17.68 9.65 -19.22
CA ARG A 400 -18.36 8.67 -20.09
C ARG A 400 -17.39 7.81 -20.88
N ILE A 401 -17.49 6.49 -20.74
CA ILE A 401 -16.81 5.51 -21.60
C ILE A 401 -17.80 5.00 -22.64
N ASN A 402 -17.55 5.24 -23.93
CA ASN A 402 -18.24 4.60 -25.05
C ASN A 402 -17.45 3.36 -25.49
N GLY A 403 -17.81 2.22 -24.94
CA GLY A 403 -16.95 1.05 -24.77
C GLY A 403 -17.30 0.38 -23.44
N ASP A 404 -16.42 -0.48 -22.95
CA ASP A 404 -16.77 -1.44 -21.88
C ASP A 404 -15.77 -1.42 -20.72
N VAL A 405 -16.26 -1.84 -19.55
CA VAL A 405 -15.44 -2.10 -18.35
C VAL A 405 -15.74 -3.51 -17.90
N THR A 406 -14.81 -4.42 -18.18
CA THR A 406 -15.07 -5.86 -18.16
C THR A 406 -14.36 -6.56 -17.01
N VAL A 407 -15.10 -7.42 -16.32
CA VAL A 407 -14.53 -8.59 -15.63
C VAL A 407 -15.14 -9.85 -16.23
N ASP A 408 -14.30 -10.81 -16.58
CA ASP A 408 -14.67 -12.17 -16.98
C ASP A 408 -13.73 -13.17 -16.29
N ALA A 409 -13.94 -14.47 -16.50
CA ALA A 409 -13.20 -15.54 -15.81
C ALA A 409 -12.23 -16.31 -16.72
N GLY A 410 -11.60 -15.63 -17.69
CA GLY A 410 -10.69 -16.23 -18.67
C GLY A 410 -9.56 -17.05 -18.02
N TRP A 411 -8.75 -16.42 -17.18
CA TRP A 411 -7.66 -17.05 -16.41
C TRP A 411 -8.05 -18.33 -15.63
N PHE A 412 -9.32 -18.45 -15.20
CA PHE A 412 -9.81 -19.59 -14.43
C PHE A 412 -10.94 -20.36 -15.16
N GLN A 413 -10.83 -20.45 -16.49
CA GLN A 413 -11.62 -21.36 -17.34
C GLN A 413 -13.15 -21.16 -17.24
N GLY A 414 -13.59 -19.91 -17.05
CA GLY A 414 -15.00 -19.55 -16.90
C GLY A 414 -15.53 -19.60 -15.46
N ASN A 415 -14.71 -20.01 -14.47
CA ASN A 415 -15.08 -19.97 -13.07
C ASN A 415 -14.74 -18.60 -12.43
N ALA A 416 -15.76 -17.83 -12.05
CA ALA A 416 -15.60 -16.52 -11.43
C ALA A 416 -15.50 -16.56 -9.89
N THR A 417 -15.55 -17.71 -9.22
CA THR A 417 -15.50 -17.81 -7.74
C THR A 417 -14.24 -17.24 -7.09
N GLN A 418 -13.21 -16.90 -7.88
CA GLN A 418 -11.99 -16.24 -7.40
C GLN A 418 -11.78 -14.83 -7.98
N ASN A 419 -12.76 -14.25 -8.70
CA ASN A 419 -12.67 -12.88 -9.24
C ASN A 419 -12.89 -11.81 -8.14
N PHE A 420 -11.97 -11.76 -7.18
CA PHE A 420 -11.97 -10.85 -6.03
C PHE A 420 -11.27 -9.50 -6.31
N TRP A 421 -11.32 -8.62 -5.30
CA TRP A 421 -10.43 -7.48 -5.08
C TRP A 421 -10.29 -6.53 -6.29
N ARG A 422 -11.40 -6.11 -6.90
CA ARG A 422 -11.41 -5.16 -8.03
C ARG A 422 -12.64 -4.27 -7.99
N SER A 423 -12.56 -2.99 -8.38
CA SER A 423 -13.66 -2.04 -8.16
C SER A 423 -13.92 -1.14 -9.36
N ALA A 424 -15.19 -0.82 -9.60
CA ALA A 424 -15.62 0.22 -10.54
C ALA A 424 -16.36 1.32 -9.79
N GLU A 425 -15.95 2.58 -9.97
CA GLU A 425 -16.51 3.72 -9.25
C GLU A 425 -16.75 4.99 -10.09
N ASN A 426 -17.93 5.60 -9.94
CA ASN A 426 -18.19 7.01 -10.29
C ASN A 426 -17.95 7.36 -11.79
N LEU A 427 -18.46 6.53 -12.71
CA LEU A 427 -18.42 6.78 -14.17
C LEU A 427 -19.64 6.22 -14.93
N SER A 428 -19.96 6.80 -16.08
CA SER A 428 -20.95 6.28 -17.04
C SER A 428 -20.32 5.32 -18.05
N ILE A 429 -20.99 4.19 -18.33
CA ILE A 429 -20.63 3.25 -19.39
C ILE A 429 -21.74 3.24 -20.44
N ASN A 430 -21.34 3.32 -21.70
CA ASN A 430 -22.19 3.15 -22.87
C ASN A 430 -21.67 1.93 -23.65
N PRO A 431 -22.11 0.71 -23.27
CA PRO A 431 -21.49 -0.53 -23.72
C PRO A 431 -21.60 -0.75 -25.23
N SER A 432 -20.52 -1.24 -25.83
CA SER A 432 -20.43 -1.43 -27.29
C SER A 432 -21.42 -2.46 -27.82
N ALA A 433 -21.75 -3.47 -27.02
CA ALA A 433 -22.71 -4.53 -27.33
C ALA A 433 -24.10 -4.32 -26.73
N GLY A 434 -24.39 -3.13 -26.16
CA GLY A 434 -25.63 -2.85 -25.43
C GLY A 434 -25.68 -3.44 -24.00
N PHE A 435 -24.72 -4.30 -23.63
CA PHE A 435 -24.51 -4.79 -22.27
C PHE A 435 -23.01 -4.72 -21.91
N THR A 436 -22.70 -4.52 -20.63
CA THR A 436 -21.33 -4.68 -20.10
C THR A 436 -21.26 -5.84 -19.08
N ARG A 437 -20.08 -6.40 -18.81
CA ARG A 437 -19.92 -7.58 -17.93
C ARG A 437 -19.08 -7.30 -16.68
N TRP A 438 -19.64 -7.58 -15.51
CA TRP A 438 -18.96 -7.50 -14.20
C TRP A 438 -19.02 -8.86 -13.50
N ALA A 439 -18.34 -9.88 -14.07
CA ALA A 439 -18.35 -11.26 -13.57
C ALA A 439 -17.41 -11.46 -12.37
N VAL A 440 -17.83 -10.96 -11.22
CA VAL A 440 -17.04 -10.93 -9.98
C VAL A 440 -17.58 -11.89 -8.91
N SER A 441 -16.80 -12.08 -7.84
CA SER A 441 -17.29 -12.64 -6.58
C SER A 441 -17.14 -11.62 -5.43
N GLN A 442 -16.73 -12.04 -4.23
CA GLN A 442 -16.64 -11.18 -3.04
C GLN A 442 -15.61 -10.03 -3.19
N ALA A 443 -15.79 -8.98 -2.38
CA ALA A 443 -14.94 -7.78 -2.35
C ALA A 443 -14.69 -7.12 -3.71
N ALA A 444 -15.74 -7.02 -4.53
CA ALA A 444 -15.66 -6.47 -5.88
C ALA A 444 -16.76 -5.41 -6.17
N PRO A 445 -16.69 -4.23 -5.52
CA PRO A 445 -17.78 -3.26 -5.50
C PRO A 445 -17.98 -2.53 -6.82
N PHE A 446 -19.26 -2.31 -7.14
CA PHE A 446 -19.74 -1.53 -8.28
C PHE A 446 -20.54 -0.34 -7.73
N ARG A 447 -19.92 0.84 -7.63
CA ARG A 447 -20.49 2.01 -6.93
C ARG A 447 -20.61 3.22 -7.83
N ARG A 448 -21.69 4.00 -7.72
CA ARG A 448 -21.88 5.24 -8.49
C ARG A 448 -21.69 5.02 -9.99
N MET A 449 -22.16 3.90 -10.53
CA MET A 449 -22.04 3.58 -11.95
C MET A 449 -23.29 4.00 -12.72
N ASP A 450 -23.14 4.36 -13.99
CA ASP A 450 -24.27 4.76 -14.85
C ASP A 450 -24.23 4.03 -16.21
N ILE A 451 -24.93 2.90 -16.27
CA ILE A 451 -24.89 1.97 -17.41
C ILE A 451 -26.04 2.28 -18.37
N SER A 452 -25.69 2.80 -19.55
CA SER A 452 -26.60 3.06 -20.67
C SER A 452 -26.89 1.77 -21.46
N GLY A 453 -27.30 0.71 -20.76
CA GLY A 453 -27.50 -0.63 -21.30
C GLY A 453 -27.83 -1.65 -20.21
N ASP A 454 -27.66 -2.93 -20.53
CA ASP A 454 -27.77 -4.05 -19.59
C ASP A 454 -26.45 -4.27 -18.81
N LEU A 455 -26.54 -4.96 -17.66
CA LEU A 455 -25.39 -5.35 -16.84
C LEU A 455 -25.41 -6.86 -16.59
N ASN A 456 -24.47 -7.58 -17.22
CA ASN A 456 -24.29 -9.02 -17.02
C ASN A 456 -23.31 -9.27 -15.87
N LEU A 457 -23.71 -10.06 -14.87
CA LEU A 457 -22.89 -10.37 -13.70
C LEU A 457 -22.29 -11.79 -13.74
N ALA A 458 -22.55 -12.57 -14.79
CA ALA A 458 -22.01 -13.91 -14.95
C ALA A 458 -20.82 -13.95 -15.92
N PRO A 459 -19.85 -14.86 -15.69
CA PRO A 459 -18.77 -15.10 -16.64
C PRO A 459 -19.32 -15.68 -17.95
N ASN A 460 -18.53 -15.60 -19.02
CA ASN A 460 -18.89 -16.24 -20.28
C ASN A 460 -19.11 -17.75 -20.08
N GLY A 461 -20.20 -18.28 -20.62
CA GLY A 461 -20.60 -19.68 -20.42
C GLY A 461 -21.34 -19.99 -19.11
N TYR A 462 -21.60 -19.00 -18.25
CA TYR A 462 -22.35 -19.16 -16.98
C TYR A 462 -21.73 -20.14 -15.97
N GLY A 463 -20.39 -20.16 -15.88
CA GLY A 463 -19.68 -20.84 -14.80
C GLY A 463 -20.00 -20.26 -13.41
N TRP A 464 -19.50 -20.91 -12.36
CA TRP A 464 -19.78 -20.54 -10.97
C TRP A 464 -19.33 -19.11 -10.66
N ALA A 465 -20.09 -18.40 -9.83
CA ALA A 465 -19.80 -17.05 -9.38
C ALA A 465 -20.47 -16.77 -8.03
N SER A 466 -19.78 -16.08 -7.12
CA SER A 466 -20.20 -15.85 -5.73
C SER A 466 -20.15 -14.35 -5.37
N GLY A 467 -20.81 -13.53 -6.18
CA GLY A 467 -20.96 -12.10 -5.96
C GLY A 467 -21.87 -11.77 -4.77
N GLY A 468 -22.15 -10.49 -4.52
CA GLY A 468 -21.62 -9.32 -5.18
C GLY A 468 -22.35 -8.07 -4.69
N TYR A 469 -21.83 -6.89 -5.05
CA TYR A 469 -22.25 -5.65 -4.43
C TYR A 469 -22.43 -4.51 -5.44
N ILE A 470 -23.66 -3.98 -5.54
CA ILE A 470 -23.99 -2.77 -6.28
C ILE A 470 -24.58 -1.72 -5.33
N ALA A 471 -24.07 -0.48 -5.39
CA ALA A 471 -24.66 0.64 -4.67
C ALA A 471 -24.66 1.96 -5.47
N ASP A 472 -25.62 2.84 -5.16
CA ASP A 472 -25.72 4.20 -5.71
C ASP A 472 -25.64 4.28 -7.25
N SER A 473 -26.06 3.22 -7.94
CA SER A 473 -25.81 3.03 -9.38
C SER A 473 -27.10 3.01 -10.19
N ARG A 474 -26.99 3.40 -11.46
CA ARG A 474 -28.07 3.31 -12.46
C ARG A 474 -27.71 2.29 -13.53
N VAL A 475 -28.63 1.39 -13.85
CA VAL A 475 -28.60 0.52 -15.03
C VAL A 475 -29.90 0.77 -15.78
N SER A 476 -29.83 1.30 -17.00
CA SER A 476 -31.06 1.63 -17.76
C SER A 476 -31.79 0.38 -18.28
N GLY A 477 -31.04 -0.69 -18.52
CA GLY A 477 -31.56 -1.98 -18.95
C GLY A 477 -31.73 -2.99 -17.80
N ALA A 478 -31.64 -4.27 -18.15
CA ALA A 478 -31.73 -5.39 -17.23
C ALA A 478 -30.39 -5.65 -16.51
N VAL A 479 -30.45 -6.04 -15.24
CA VAL A 479 -29.33 -6.69 -14.55
C VAL A 479 -29.52 -8.20 -14.60
N GLY A 480 -28.52 -8.91 -15.15
CA GLY A 480 -28.55 -10.35 -15.38
C GLY A 480 -27.54 -11.12 -14.51
N PRO A 481 -27.98 -11.78 -13.41
CA PRO A 481 -27.08 -12.56 -12.55
C PRO A 481 -26.74 -13.94 -13.11
N TYR A 482 -27.66 -14.58 -13.83
CA TYR A 482 -27.56 -15.93 -14.38
C TYR A 482 -27.09 -16.98 -13.36
N SER A 483 -25.80 -17.31 -13.34
CA SER A 483 -25.19 -18.31 -12.45
C SER A 483 -24.72 -17.77 -11.09
N GLN A 484 -24.79 -16.46 -10.86
CA GLN A 484 -24.46 -15.83 -9.58
C GLN A 484 -25.30 -16.40 -8.43
N GLN A 485 -24.64 -16.98 -7.44
CA GLN A 485 -25.27 -17.64 -6.28
C GLN A 485 -26.15 -16.66 -5.47
N GLN A 486 -25.61 -15.49 -5.15
CA GLN A 486 -26.26 -14.44 -4.38
C GLN A 486 -25.84 -13.05 -4.87
N TRP A 487 -26.56 -12.00 -4.44
CA TRP A 487 -26.18 -10.61 -4.71
C TRP A 487 -26.85 -9.62 -3.75
N TYR A 488 -26.19 -8.50 -3.47
CA TYR A 488 -26.79 -7.34 -2.80
C TYR A 488 -26.77 -6.08 -3.68
N THR A 489 -27.93 -5.45 -3.83
CA THR A 489 -28.07 -4.15 -4.49
C THR A 489 -28.74 -3.17 -3.53
N ARG A 490 -28.15 -2.00 -3.29
CA ARG A 490 -28.82 -0.93 -2.53
C ARG A 490 -28.86 0.43 -3.23
N ASP A 491 -29.86 1.23 -2.85
CA ASP A 491 -29.99 2.66 -3.17
C ASP A 491 -29.70 3.00 -4.65
N SER A 492 -30.19 2.13 -5.54
CA SER A 492 -29.86 2.12 -6.98
C SER A 492 -31.12 2.23 -7.83
N GLN A 493 -30.96 2.40 -9.13
CA GLN A 493 -32.04 2.35 -10.11
C GLN A 493 -31.69 1.33 -11.20
N ILE A 494 -32.56 0.36 -11.43
CA ILE A 494 -32.41 -0.66 -12.50
C ILE A 494 -33.65 -0.66 -13.39
N GLY A 495 -33.51 -1.03 -14.66
CA GLY A 495 -34.64 -1.23 -15.57
C GLY A 495 -35.42 -2.51 -15.22
N SER A 496 -34.70 -3.61 -14.99
CA SER A 496 -35.26 -4.88 -14.48
C SER A 496 -34.17 -5.78 -13.89
N TRP A 497 -34.58 -6.94 -13.35
CA TRP A 497 -33.70 -7.97 -12.81
C TRP A 497 -34.10 -9.35 -13.36
N VAL A 498 -33.15 -10.10 -13.93
CA VAL A 498 -33.46 -11.29 -14.76
C VAL A 498 -33.84 -12.52 -13.93
N ASN A 499 -33.02 -12.93 -12.96
CA ASN A 499 -33.23 -14.16 -12.19
C ASN A 499 -32.55 -14.11 -10.80
N GLY A 500 -32.79 -15.12 -9.97
CA GLY A 500 -32.00 -15.38 -8.76
C GLY A 500 -31.67 -16.86 -8.63
N VAL A 501 -30.62 -17.18 -7.85
CA VAL A 501 -30.16 -18.56 -7.61
C VAL A 501 -30.45 -18.98 -6.16
N TRP A 502 -29.80 -18.37 -5.15
CA TRP A 502 -30.06 -18.69 -3.73
C TRP A 502 -30.49 -17.50 -2.87
N ASN A 503 -29.93 -16.30 -3.06
CA ASN A 503 -30.22 -15.13 -2.22
C ASN A 503 -29.98 -13.79 -2.95
N MET A 504 -31.01 -13.20 -3.56
CA MET A 504 -30.89 -11.86 -4.17
C MET A 504 -31.60 -10.83 -3.30
N VAL A 505 -30.85 -9.85 -2.79
CA VAL A 505 -31.31 -8.88 -1.78
C VAL A 505 -31.26 -7.45 -2.30
N PHE A 506 -32.33 -6.70 -2.05
CA PHE A 506 -32.52 -5.33 -2.50
C PHE A 506 -32.96 -4.44 -1.32
N SER A 507 -32.33 -3.28 -1.16
CA SER A 507 -32.84 -2.23 -0.26
C SER A 507 -32.79 -0.85 -0.90
N GLY A 508 -33.91 -0.12 -0.92
CA GLY A 508 -33.94 1.21 -1.54
C GLY A 508 -33.77 1.19 -3.07
N VAL A 509 -33.94 0.04 -3.73
CA VAL A 509 -33.73 -0.06 -5.19
C VAL A 509 -35.02 0.29 -5.94
N VAL A 510 -34.91 1.22 -6.90
CA VAL A 510 -35.96 1.53 -7.88
C VAL A 510 -35.85 0.52 -9.02
N GLY A 511 -36.94 -0.19 -9.32
CA GLY A 511 -36.96 -1.25 -10.36
C GLY A 511 -36.57 -2.65 -9.87
N ALA A 512 -36.29 -2.83 -8.56
CA ALA A 512 -36.13 -4.16 -7.97
C ALA A 512 -37.41 -5.01 -8.08
N PRO A 513 -37.29 -6.34 -8.20
CA PRO A 513 -38.43 -7.23 -8.21
C PRO A 513 -39.12 -7.25 -6.84
N ALA A 514 -40.41 -7.62 -6.81
CA ALA A 514 -41.15 -7.77 -5.56
C ALA A 514 -40.54 -8.88 -4.68
N ASN A 515 -40.67 -8.72 -3.36
CA ASN A 515 -40.23 -9.72 -2.38
C ASN A 515 -41.00 -11.04 -2.58
N GLY A 516 -40.30 -12.16 -2.75
CA GLY A 516 -40.90 -13.46 -3.08
C GLY A 516 -40.29 -14.67 -2.36
N PHE A 517 -39.29 -14.47 -1.50
CA PHE A 517 -38.57 -15.57 -0.84
C PHE A 517 -39.51 -16.55 -0.13
N PRO A 518 -39.36 -17.89 -0.30
CA PRO A 518 -38.21 -18.58 -0.91
C PRO A 518 -38.28 -18.78 -2.43
N ASN A 519 -39.40 -18.46 -3.11
CA ASN A 519 -39.52 -18.64 -4.55
C ASN A 519 -40.43 -17.58 -5.20
N PRO A 520 -39.88 -16.62 -5.98
CA PRO A 520 -38.47 -16.45 -6.32
C PRO A 520 -37.61 -16.07 -5.10
N VAL A 521 -36.29 -16.32 -5.16
CA VAL A 521 -35.32 -16.05 -4.07
C VAL A 521 -34.99 -14.56 -3.85
N TYR A 522 -36.03 -13.71 -3.84
CA TYR A 522 -35.94 -12.26 -3.80
C TYR A 522 -36.36 -11.72 -2.44
N THR A 523 -35.45 -10.96 -1.80
CA THR A 523 -35.69 -10.25 -0.54
C THR A 523 -35.63 -8.74 -0.81
N THR A 524 -36.77 -8.05 -0.77
CA THR A 524 -36.87 -6.66 -1.26
C THR A 524 -37.43 -5.72 -0.20
N LEU A 525 -36.60 -4.78 0.25
CA LEU A 525 -36.94 -3.70 1.16
C LEU A 525 -37.11 -2.38 0.36
N ASN A 526 -38.22 -1.67 0.58
CA ASN A 526 -38.53 -0.42 -0.13
C ASN A 526 -37.46 0.68 0.02
N ASN A 527 -36.74 0.68 1.15
CA ASN A 527 -35.76 1.69 1.54
C ASN A 527 -34.57 1.01 2.26
N THR A 528 -33.37 1.55 2.13
CA THR A 528 -32.26 1.26 3.06
C THR A 528 -32.44 2.15 4.30
N PRO A 529 -32.55 1.62 5.53
CA PRO A 529 -32.93 2.42 6.70
C PRO A 529 -32.00 3.61 6.97
N LEU A 530 -30.70 3.39 6.76
CA LEU A 530 -29.65 4.40 6.84
C LEU A 530 -28.53 4.01 5.87
N SER A 531 -28.03 4.95 5.08
CA SER A 531 -26.82 4.74 4.28
C SER A 531 -26.02 6.04 4.16
N ARG A 532 -24.72 5.92 3.86
CA ARG A 532 -23.86 7.03 3.49
C ARG A 532 -22.96 6.53 2.38
N GLU A 533 -22.96 7.22 1.25
CA GLU A 533 -22.17 6.78 0.10
C GLU A 533 -20.67 6.96 0.39
N LYS A 534 -19.86 6.04 -0.14
CA LYS A 534 -18.42 5.99 0.13
C LYS A 534 -17.75 7.30 -0.32
N PRO A 535 -16.80 7.87 0.45
CA PRO A 535 -15.95 8.95 -0.05
C PRO A 535 -15.18 8.54 -1.31
N TYR A 536 -15.03 9.48 -2.25
CA TYR A 536 -14.35 9.24 -3.53
C TYR A 536 -13.46 10.41 -3.95
N LEU A 537 -12.40 10.09 -4.69
CA LEU A 537 -11.46 11.05 -5.25
C LEU A 537 -12.05 11.66 -6.54
N TYR A 538 -12.01 12.98 -6.68
CA TYR A 538 -12.41 13.67 -7.90
C TYR A 538 -11.56 14.92 -8.19
N LEU A 539 -11.76 15.55 -9.35
CA LEU A 539 -11.15 16.83 -9.71
C LEU A 539 -12.19 17.95 -9.63
N ASP A 540 -11.85 19.06 -8.96
CA ASP A 540 -12.67 20.28 -9.03
C ASP A 540 -12.54 20.99 -10.39
N SER A 541 -13.36 22.04 -10.60
CA SER A 541 -13.36 22.83 -11.84
C SER A 541 -12.06 23.58 -12.12
N GLY A 542 -11.13 23.67 -11.15
CA GLY A 542 -9.77 24.16 -11.34
C GLY A 542 -8.75 23.05 -11.65
N GLY A 543 -9.18 21.80 -11.79
CA GLY A 543 -8.32 20.64 -12.00
C GLY A 543 -7.59 20.15 -10.75
N ASN A 544 -8.04 20.55 -9.54
CA ASN A 544 -7.39 20.17 -8.29
C ASN A 544 -8.02 18.90 -7.71
N TYR A 545 -7.20 17.99 -7.18
CA TYR A 545 -7.70 16.81 -6.49
C TYR A 545 -8.45 17.17 -5.20
N ARG A 546 -9.63 16.57 -5.07
CA ARG A 546 -10.55 16.65 -3.93
C ARG A 546 -10.96 15.24 -3.51
N VAL A 547 -11.35 15.08 -2.25
CA VAL A 547 -12.17 13.94 -1.82
C VAL A 547 -13.56 14.46 -1.52
N PHE A 548 -14.56 13.94 -2.23
CA PHE A 548 -15.96 14.19 -1.92
C PHE A 548 -16.41 13.27 -0.78
N VAL A 549 -17.18 13.82 0.15
CA VAL A 549 -17.71 13.12 1.33
C VAL A 549 -19.25 13.24 1.30
N PRO A 550 -19.95 12.21 0.79
CA PRO A 550 -21.41 12.20 0.72
C PRO A 550 -22.09 12.34 2.09
N SER A 551 -23.22 13.04 2.10
CA SER A 551 -24.08 13.17 3.27
C SER A 551 -24.74 11.85 3.66
N LEU A 552 -25.12 11.74 4.94
CA LEU A 552 -25.94 10.67 5.48
C LEU A 552 -27.36 10.72 4.86
N ARG A 553 -27.91 9.55 4.52
CA ARG A 553 -29.24 9.36 3.92
C ARG A 553 -30.08 8.45 4.82
N THR A 554 -31.16 8.98 5.41
CA THR A 554 -32.16 8.20 6.16
C THR A 554 -33.23 7.67 5.20
N ASN A 555 -33.66 6.41 5.35
CA ASN A 555 -34.63 5.76 4.47
C ASN A 555 -34.29 5.92 2.98
N ALA A 556 -33.02 5.73 2.63
CA ALA A 556 -32.51 5.92 1.29
C ALA A 556 -33.24 5.06 0.26
N ARG A 557 -33.47 5.64 -0.93
CA ARG A 557 -34.08 4.97 -2.08
C ARG A 557 -33.62 5.67 -3.36
N GLY A 558 -33.27 4.90 -4.38
CA GLY A 558 -32.67 5.38 -5.62
C GLY A 558 -31.29 6.02 -5.43
N ILE A 559 -30.68 6.37 -6.56
CA ILE A 559 -29.35 6.99 -6.62
C ILE A 559 -29.32 8.37 -5.93
N SER A 560 -28.23 8.66 -5.22
CA SER A 560 -27.96 9.90 -4.49
C SER A 560 -27.78 11.13 -5.40
N TRP A 561 -27.50 10.88 -6.69
CA TRP A 561 -27.27 11.86 -7.75
C TRP A 561 -28.48 11.99 -8.71
N ALA A 562 -29.67 11.55 -8.29
CA ALA A 562 -30.89 11.60 -9.10
C ALA A 562 -31.40 13.03 -9.39
N SER A 563 -31.03 14.00 -8.56
CA SER A 563 -31.54 15.38 -8.59
C SER A 563 -30.42 16.41 -8.77
N GLY A 564 -29.38 16.05 -9.55
CA GLY A 564 -28.14 16.80 -9.66
C GLY A 564 -27.05 16.21 -8.75
N SER A 565 -26.04 17.00 -8.42
CA SER A 565 -24.89 16.51 -7.64
C SER A 565 -25.30 15.97 -6.27
N THR A 566 -24.72 14.82 -5.90
CA THR A 566 -24.90 14.20 -4.57
C THR A 566 -24.65 15.20 -3.44
N PRO A 567 -25.56 15.34 -2.46
CA PRO A 567 -25.31 16.16 -1.27
C PRO A 567 -24.12 15.65 -0.47
N GLY A 568 -23.25 16.56 -0.01
CA GLY A 568 -22.03 16.23 0.73
C GLY A 568 -21.08 17.41 0.83
N THR A 569 -19.86 17.16 1.31
CA THR A 569 -18.77 18.16 1.41
C THR A 569 -17.58 17.79 0.54
N SER A 570 -16.73 18.76 0.19
CA SER A 570 -15.54 18.55 -0.67
C SER A 570 -14.27 19.00 0.05
N LEU A 571 -13.43 18.03 0.41
CA LEU A 571 -12.18 18.23 1.12
C LEU A 571 -11.02 18.34 0.10
N PRO A 572 -10.14 19.36 0.18
CA PRO A 572 -9.00 19.45 -0.73
C PRO A 572 -7.95 18.39 -0.41
N LEU A 573 -7.24 17.85 -1.42
CA LEU A 573 -6.20 16.84 -1.18
C LEU A 573 -5.09 17.36 -0.24
N THR A 574 -4.86 18.68 -0.17
CA THR A 574 -3.96 19.33 0.80
C THR A 574 -4.36 19.17 2.27
N SER A 575 -5.58 18.68 2.55
CA SER A 575 -6.04 18.29 3.89
C SER A 575 -5.80 16.81 4.22
N PHE A 576 -5.23 16.02 3.31
CA PHE A 576 -4.92 14.60 3.49
C PHE A 576 -3.42 14.35 3.55
N TYR A 577 -2.97 13.47 4.44
CA TYR A 577 -1.69 12.80 4.28
C TYR A 577 -1.79 11.75 3.17
N VAL A 578 -1.03 11.94 2.10
CA VAL A 578 -1.01 11.03 0.93
C VAL A 578 0.06 9.97 1.15
N ALA A 579 -0.30 8.94 1.92
CA ALA A 579 0.61 7.91 2.38
C ALA A 579 1.19 7.05 1.24
N LYS A 580 2.39 6.49 1.47
CA LYS A 580 3.17 5.64 0.57
C LYS A 580 3.65 4.35 1.27
N PRO A 581 3.82 3.23 0.54
CA PRO A 581 4.56 2.08 1.04
C PRO A 581 5.91 2.51 1.62
N GLY A 582 6.18 2.13 2.87
CA GLY A 582 7.34 2.59 3.65
C GLY A 582 7.03 3.69 4.68
N ASP A 583 5.84 4.30 4.68
CA ASP A 583 5.38 5.14 5.78
C ASP A 583 5.13 4.30 7.05
N THR A 584 5.70 4.73 8.18
CA THR A 584 5.51 4.07 9.48
C THR A 584 4.19 4.47 10.13
N ALA A 585 3.66 3.63 11.01
CA ALA A 585 2.48 3.96 11.82
C ALA A 585 2.69 5.23 12.67
N ALA A 586 3.91 5.45 13.17
CA ALA A 586 4.27 6.68 13.88
C ALA A 586 4.12 7.94 13.01
N ARG A 587 4.52 7.87 11.73
CA ARG A 587 4.38 8.98 10.77
C ARG A 587 2.91 9.26 10.42
N ILE A 588 2.13 8.20 10.21
CA ILE A 588 0.69 8.31 9.95
C ILE A 588 -0.04 8.90 11.16
N ASN A 589 0.29 8.45 12.37
CA ASN A 589 -0.27 8.97 13.62
C ASN A 589 0.11 10.45 13.85
N GLN A 590 1.33 10.86 13.51
CA GLN A 590 1.74 12.27 13.54
C GLN A 590 0.85 13.15 12.64
N ALA A 591 0.49 12.66 11.44
CA ALA A 591 -0.38 13.39 10.51
C ALA A 591 -1.83 13.48 11.00
N LEU A 592 -2.39 12.36 11.50
CA LEU A 592 -3.73 12.32 12.08
C LEU A 592 -3.87 13.26 13.30
N ALA A 593 -2.85 13.31 14.15
CA ALA A 593 -2.77 14.21 15.31
C ALA A 593 -2.63 15.69 14.93
N GLN A 594 -2.04 16.00 13.78
CA GLN A 594 -1.94 17.36 13.22
C GLN A 594 -3.23 17.84 12.52
N GLY A 595 -4.29 17.03 12.50
CA GLY A 595 -5.57 17.39 11.90
C GLY A 595 -5.74 17.00 10.43
N LEU A 596 -4.76 16.33 9.82
CA LEU A 596 -4.90 15.80 8.46
C LEU A 596 -5.85 14.60 8.42
N HIS A 597 -6.54 14.43 7.30
CA HIS A 597 -7.17 13.17 6.89
C HIS A 597 -6.10 12.21 6.34
N LEU A 598 -6.48 10.99 5.96
CA LEU A 598 -5.53 9.97 5.47
C LEU A 598 -5.97 9.41 4.12
N LEU A 599 -5.06 9.39 3.15
CA LEU A 599 -5.27 8.76 1.85
C LEU A 599 -4.12 7.80 1.57
N PHE A 600 -4.41 6.49 1.56
CA PHE A 600 -3.45 5.48 1.16
C PHE A 600 -3.48 5.30 -0.36
N THR A 601 -2.31 5.43 -0.99
CA THR A 601 -2.16 5.20 -2.43
C THR A 601 -1.85 3.73 -2.75
N PRO A 602 -2.01 3.26 -3.99
CA PRO A 602 -2.02 1.82 -4.27
C PRO A 602 -0.67 1.15 -3.95
N GLY A 603 -0.68 0.23 -2.98
CA GLY A 603 0.51 -0.48 -2.50
C GLY A 603 0.23 -1.27 -1.21
N ILE A 604 1.28 -1.88 -0.67
CA ILE A 604 1.25 -2.64 0.60
C ILE A 604 2.02 -1.86 1.67
N TYR A 605 1.45 -1.78 2.87
CA TYR A 605 1.90 -0.98 4.00
C TYR A 605 2.13 -1.89 5.21
N HIS A 606 3.38 -2.28 5.44
CA HIS A 606 3.78 -2.93 6.69
C HIS A 606 3.81 -1.89 7.82
N ILE A 607 3.18 -2.21 8.95
CA ILE A 607 3.16 -1.34 10.13
C ILE A 607 3.55 -2.09 11.41
N ASP A 608 4.46 -1.48 12.15
CA ASP A 608 5.06 -1.95 13.41
C ASP A 608 4.31 -1.45 14.66
N GLY A 609 3.25 -0.67 14.47
CA GLY A 609 2.39 -0.13 15.53
C GLY A 609 1.01 0.23 15.02
N THR A 610 0.06 0.41 15.94
CA THR A 610 -1.34 0.72 15.60
C THR A 610 -1.51 2.12 15.01
N ILE A 611 -2.31 2.24 13.95
CA ILE A 611 -2.81 3.53 13.44
C ILE A 611 -4.01 3.97 14.28
N ASN A 612 -3.98 5.18 14.85
CA ASN A 612 -4.98 5.65 15.82
C ASN A 612 -5.78 6.84 15.26
N VAL A 613 -7.02 6.58 14.85
CA VAL A 613 -7.95 7.57 14.31
C VAL A 613 -8.78 8.18 15.45
N ASN A 614 -8.19 9.17 16.10
CA ASN A 614 -8.72 9.76 17.35
C ASN A 614 -9.55 11.05 17.15
N ARG A 615 -9.71 11.52 15.90
CA ARG A 615 -10.40 12.77 15.57
C ARG A 615 -11.71 12.50 14.83
N ALA A 616 -12.79 13.13 15.28
CA ALA A 616 -14.09 13.10 14.61
C ALA A 616 -14.00 13.54 13.14
N ASP A 617 -14.91 13.04 12.31
CA ASP A 617 -14.99 13.28 10.86
C ASP A 617 -13.71 12.94 10.05
N THR A 618 -12.79 12.14 10.61
CA THR A 618 -11.61 11.70 9.87
C THR A 618 -11.99 10.74 8.74
N VAL A 619 -11.82 11.19 7.50
CA VAL A 619 -11.77 10.31 6.32
C VAL A 619 -10.43 9.56 6.27
N VAL A 620 -10.51 8.24 6.05
CA VAL A 620 -9.40 7.35 5.72
C VAL A 620 -9.74 6.64 4.41
N LEU A 621 -9.10 7.03 3.30
CA LEU A 621 -9.42 6.53 1.95
C LEU A 621 -8.25 5.73 1.36
N GLY A 622 -8.43 4.44 1.12
CA GLY A 622 -7.55 3.62 0.30
C GLY A 622 -7.92 3.70 -1.18
N LEU A 623 -6.89 3.73 -2.04
CA LEU A 623 -7.03 3.64 -3.49
C LEU A 623 -6.36 2.36 -4.00
N GLY A 624 -6.95 1.69 -4.99
CA GLY A 624 -6.33 0.53 -5.67
C GLY A 624 -5.97 -0.61 -4.73
N TYR A 625 -6.89 -0.95 -3.81
CA TYR A 625 -6.70 -2.00 -2.79
C TYR A 625 -5.44 -1.81 -1.93
N ALA A 626 -5.21 -0.57 -1.49
CA ALA A 626 -4.21 -0.24 -0.47
C ALA A 626 -4.32 -1.21 0.72
N THR A 627 -3.25 -1.98 0.95
CA THR A 627 -3.23 -3.13 1.85
C THR A 627 -2.39 -2.81 3.08
N ILE A 628 -2.95 -2.94 4.29
CA ILE A 628 -2.24 -2.75 5.56
C ILE A 628 -1.93 -4.11 6.16
N ILE A 629 -0.65 -4.38 6.44
CA ILE A 629 -0.17 -5.58 7.13
C ILE A 629 0.36 -5.19 8.52
N PRO A 630 -0.28 -5.64 9.63
CA PRO A 630 0.29 -5.49 10.95
C PRO A 630 1.43 -6.48 11.16
N ASP A 631 2.65 -5.96 11.33
CA ASP A 631 3.79 -6.76 11.77
C ASP A 631 3.71 -6.99 13.30
N ASN A 632 4.46 -7.98 13.79
CA ASN A 632 4.63 -8.25 15.23
C ASN A 632 3.33 -8.52 16.04
N GLY A 633 2.19 -8.72 15.38
CA GLY A 633 0.89 -8.97 16.03
C GLY A 633 0.21 -7.73 16.60
N VAL A 634 0.55 -6.52 16.10
CA VAL A 634 -0.13 -5.29 16.54
C VAL A 634 -1.56 -5.22 16.01
N VAL A 635 -2.45 -4.49 16.71
CA VAL A 635 -3.73 -4.10 16.09
C VAL A 635 -3.43 -3.12 14.96
N ALA A 636 -3.88 -3.38 13.74
CA ALA A 636 -3.50 -2.56 12.59
C ALA A 636 -4.08 -1.14 12.69
N MET A 637 -5.37 -1.01 13.03
CA MET A 637 -6.02 0.28 13.19
C MET A 637 -7.05 0.31 14.33
N ARG A 638 -7.07 1.43 15.05
CA ARG A 638 -8.03 1.78 16.09
C ARG A 638 -8.74 3.08 15.75
N VAL A 639 -10.03 3.15 16.05
CA VAL A 639 -10.83 4.38 16.02
C VAL A 639 -11.32 4.67 17.44
N ALA A 640 -11.27 5.93 17.87
CA ALA A 640 -11.84 6.34 19.16
C ALA A 640 -13.39 6.34 19.14
N ASP A 641 -14.03 6.51 20.30
CA ASP A 641 -15.50 6.66 20.40
C ASP A 641 -15.93 8.08 19.96
N VAL A 642 -15.78 8.36 18.65
CA VAL A 642 -15.96 9.69 18.06
C VAL A 642 -16.84 9.67 16.81
N ASP A 643 -17.56 10.76 16.60
CA ASP A 643 -18.46 10.93 15.47
C ASP A 643 -17.75 10.83 14.11
N GLY A 644 -18.45 10.24 13.15
CA GLY A 644 -18.22 10.52 11.75
C GLY A 644 -16.92 10.01 11.12
N VAL A 645 -16.16 9.11 11.74
CA VAL A 645 -14.98 8.52 11.05
C VAL A 645 -15.45 7.72 9.84
N LYS A 646 -14.73 7.85 8.72
CA LYS A 646 -15.16 7.36 7.40
C LYS A 646 -14.00 6.58 6.77
N ILE A 647 -13.94 5.25 7.00
CA ILE A 647 -12.90 4.37 6.44
C ILE A 647 -13.42 3.76 5.14
N ALA A 648 -12.64 3.85 4.06
CA ALA A 648 -13.08 3.52 2.71
C ALA A 648 -11.97 2.82 1.90
N GLY A 649 -12.26 1.68 1.25
CA GLY A 649 -11.36 1.09 0.24
C GLY A 649 -10.03 0.52 0.76
N VAL A 650 -10.00 -0.04 1.97
CA VAL A 650 -8.78 -0.55 2.64
C VAL A 650 -8.87 -2.06 2.84
N LEU A 651 -7.82 -2.79 2.47
CA LEU A 651 -7.63 -4.20 2.79
C LEU A 651 -6.70 -4.34 4.01
N PHE A 652 -7.14 -5.03 5.06
CA PHE A 652 -6.32 -5.45 6.18
C PHE A 652 -5.88 -6.91 5.96
N ASP A 653 -4.59 -7.16 5.83
CA ASP A 653 -4.02 -8.47 5.53
C ASP A 653 -3.15 -8.92 6.70
N ALA A 654 -3.64 -9.89 7.48
CA ALA A 654 -3.07 -10.23 8.78
C ALA A 654 -1.62 -10.73 8.68
N GLY A 655 -0.69 -10.11 9.42
CA GLY A 655 0.70 -10.58 9.47
C GLY A 655 0.85 -11.99 10.05
N THR A 656 2.05 -12.57 9.89
CA THR A 656 2.34 -13.96 10.31
C THR A 656 2.37 -14.17 11.82
N VAL A 657 2.44 -13.09 12.60
CA VAL A 657 2.29 -13.07 14.06
C VAL A 657 0.85 -12.71 14.39
N ASN A 658 0.18 -13.52 15.23
CA ASN A 658 -1.24 -13.38 15.51
C ASN A 658 -1.60 -12.01 16.10
N SER A 659 -2.32 -11.21 15.33
CA SER A 659 -2.90 -9.94 15.80
C SER A 659 -4.17 -10.22 16.60
N PRO A 660 -4.42 -9.59 17.77
CA PRO A 660 -5.64 -9.87 18.54
C PRO A 660 -6.89 -9.34 17.83
N ILE A 661 -6.77 -8.18 17.18
CA ILE A 661 -7.80 -7.53 16.35
C ILE A 661 -7.09 -6.91 15.14
N LEU A 662 -7.69 -6.88 13.94
CA LEU A 662 -7.15 -6.08 12.82
C LEU A 662 -7.69 -4.64 12.85
N LEU A 663 -9.01 -4.46 12.89
CA LEU A 663 -9.69 -3.16 13.03
C LEU A 663 -10.62 -3.12 14.26
N GLU A 664 -10.40 -2.15 15.15
CA GLU A 664 -11.26 -1.88 16.31
C GLU A 664 -11.94 -0.51 16.16
N LEU A 665 -13.27 -0.48 16.10
CA LEU A 665 -14.09 0.73 15.96
C LEU A 665 -14.71 1.12 17.31
N GLY A 666 -14.13 2.12 17.96
CA GLY A 666 -14.41 2.45 19.36
C GLY A 666 -13.66 1.51 20.31
N PRO A 667 -13.16 1.99 21.46
CA PRO A 667 -12.55 1.13 22.47
C PRO A 667 -13.60 0.22 23.14
N THR A 668 -13.15 -0.89 23.71
CA THR A 668 -14.01 -1.72 24.58
C THR A 668 -14.61 -0.86 25.71
N GLY A 669 -15.95 -0.82 25.81
CA GLY A 669 -16.68 0.05 26.73
C GLY A 669 -17.26 1.33 26.11
N SER A 670 -17.13 1.52 24.78
CA SER A 670 -17.89 2.52 24.00
C SER A 670 -19.36 2.61 24.42
N SER A 671 -19.84 3.83 24.58
CA SER A 671 -21.21 4.13 25.04
C SER A 671 -21.78 5.44 24.50
N ALA A 672 -21.02 6.20 23.71
CA ALA A 672 -21.54 7.35 22.99
C ALA A 672 -22.54 6.90 21.91
N SER A 673 -23.61 7.70 21.71
CA SER A 673 -24.55 7.52 20.61
C SER A 673 -24.14 8.44 19.46
N HIS A 674 -23.77 7.85 18.32
CA HIS A 674 -23.30 8.58 17.14
C HIS A 674 -24.39 8.74 16.07
N SER A 675 -25.67 8.63 16.44
CA SER A 675 -26.80 8.50 15.50
C SER A 675 -26.96 9.65 14.49
N ALA A 676 -26.47 10.85 14.80
CA ALA A 676 -26.52 12.01 13.90
C ALA A 676 -25.38 12.04 12.86
N ASN A 677 -24.19 11.55 13.22
CA ASN A 677 -23.04 11.44 12.33
C ASN A 677 -22.28 10.14 12.67
N PRO A 678 -22.79 8.98 12.27
CA PRO A 678 -22.19 7.71 12.68
C PRO A 678 -20.82 7.54 12.02
N THR A 679 -19.95 6.78 12.66
CA THR A 679 -18.76 6.23 11.99
C THR A 679 -19.20 5.19 10.95
N SER A 680 -18.54 5.15 9.78
CA SER A 680 -18.83 4.17 8.73
C SER A 680 -17.57 3.54 8.16
N ILE A 681 -17.67 2.26 7.80
CA ILE A 681 -16.69 1.54 7.00
C ILE A 681 -17.34 1.11 5.67
N SER A 682 -16.62 1.26 4.56
CA SER A 682 -17.16 0.93 3.23
C SER A 682 -16.10 0.41 2.27
N ASP A 683 -16.34 -0.74 1.64
CA ASP A 683 -15.30 -1.45 0.88
C ASP A 683 -14.05 -1.71 1.75
N VAL A 684 -14.28 -2.17 2.98
CA VAL A 684 -13.22 -2.53 3.93
C VAL A 684 -13.14 -4.05 4.00
N PHE A 685 -11.96 -4.59 3.75
CA PHE A 685 -11.75 -6.02 3.52
C PHE A 685 -10.72 -6.57 4.51
N PHE A 686 -10.83 -7.85 4.86
CA PHE A 686 -9.91 -8.54 5.76
C PHE A 686 -9.48 -9.87 5.17
N ARG A 687 -8.17 -10.17 5.23
CA ARG A 687 -7.58 -11.43 4.79
C ARG A 687 -6.71 -12.03 5.89
N ILE A 688 -6.82 -13.35 6.08
CA ILE A 688 -5.99 -14.13 7.00
C ILE A 688 -5.53 -15.39 6.26
N GLY A 689 -4.34 -15.36 5.67
CA GLY A 689 -3.83 -16.43 4.79
C GLY A 689 -3.82 -16.04 3.30
N GLY A 690 -3.38 -16.97 2.45
CA GLY A 690 -3.51 -16.90 0.99
C GLY A 690 -2.30 -16.31 0.28
N ALA A 691 -1.79 -15.17 0.76
CA ALA A 691 -0.52 -14.61 0.28
C ALA A 691 0.69 -15.07 1.13
N HIS A 692 0.45 -15.34 2.42
CA HIS A 692 1.42 -15.74 3.45
C HIS A 692 0.62 -16.32 4.64
N PRO A 693 1.23 -17.04 5.61
CA PRO A 693 0.52 -17.66 6.73
C PRO A 693 0.11 -16.63 7.80
N GLY A 694 -0.77 -15.71 7.43
CA GLY A 694 -1.31 -14.64 8.27
C GLY A 694 -2.18 -15.17 9.41
N LYS A 695 -2.23 -14.45 10.54
CA LYS A 695 -2.98 -14.83 11.74
C LYS A 695 -3.64 -13.64 12.44
N ALA A 696 -4.91 -13.77 12.81
CA ALA A 696 -5.58 -12.82 13.68
C ALA A 696 -6.70 -13.49 14.48
N THR A 697 -6.84 -13.18 15.77
CA THR A 697 -7.91 -13.77 16.60
C THR A 697 -9.29 -13.28 16.14
N THR A 698 -9.43 -11.96 15.94
CA THR A 698 -10.63 -11.35 15.36
C THR A 698 -10.25 -10.37 14.24
N SER A 699 -11.02 -10.30 13.16
CA SER A 699 -10.75 -9.32 12.09
C SER A 699 -11.31 -7.93 12.44
N LEU A 700 -12.60 -7.84 12.74
CA LEU A 700 -13.32 -6.60 13.03
C LEU A 700 -14.02 -6.65 14.40
N VAL A 701 -13.76 -5.65 15.24
CA VAL A 701 -14.54 -5.40 16.48
C VAL A 701 -15.20 -4.03 16.38
N VAL A 702 -16.51 -3.97 16.64
CA VAL A 702 -17.31 -2.74 16.58
C VAL A 702 -17.94 -2.47 17.95
N ASN A 703 -17.36 -1.54 18.70
CA ASN A 703 -17.82 -1.12 20.02
C ASN A 703 -18.67 0.17 19.96
N SER A 704 -18.26 1.15 19.13
CA SER A 704 -19.03 2.38 18.93
C SER A 704 -20.45 2.09 18.44
N HIS A 705 -21.42 2.82 18.98
CA HIS A 705 -22.81 2.66 18.62
C HIS A 705 -23.11 3.31 17.26
N ASN A 706 -24.24 2.94 16.64
CA ASN A 706 -24.75 3.49 15.37
C ASN A 706 -23.84 3.30 14.13
N VAL A 707 -22.74 2.56 14.22
CA VAL A 707 -21.79 2.35 13.11
C VAL A 707 -22.49 1.75 11.89
N ILE A 708 -22.10 2.22 10.70
CA ILE A 708 -22.56 1.69 9.41
C ILE A 708 -21.44 0.83 8.81
N ILE A 709 -21.74 -0.44 8.53
CA ILE A 709 -20.87 -1.42 7.89
C ILE A 709 -21.40 -1.65 6.47
N ASP A 710 -20.86 -0.95 5.46
CA ASP A 710 -21.45 -0.88 4.12
C ASP A 710 -20.55 -1.52 3.04
N HIS A 711 -20.78 -2.80 2.76
CA HIS A 711 -19.84 -3.72 2.08
C HIS A 711 -18.55 -3.93 2.87
N ILE A 712 -18.47 -5.09 3.52
CA ILE A 712 -17.21 -5.68 3.96
C ILE A 712 -17.11 -7.13 3.51
N TRP A 713 -15.88 -7.59 3.34
CA TRP A 713 -15.54 -9.00 3.21
C TRP A 713 -14.49 -9.34 4.24
N ALA A 714 -14.81 -10.23 5.17
CA ALA A 714 -13.84 -10.76 6.12
C ALA A 714 -13.60 -12.23 5.80
N TRP A 715 -12.40 -12.57 5.33
CA TRP A 715 -12.08 -13.89 4.78
C TRP A 715 -10.87 -14.49 5.47
N ARG A 716 -11.08 -15.54 6.28
CA ARG A 716 -10.00 -16.46 6.61
C ARG A 716 -9.76 -17.31 5.35
N GLY A 717 -8.54 -17.34 4.85
CA GLY A 717 -8.24 -17.96 3.56
C GLY A 717 -8.56 -19.46 3.51
N ASP A 718 -9.19 -19.89 2.43
CA ASP A 718 -9.44 -21.30 2.09
C ASP A 718 -8.46 -21.83 1.01
N HIS A 719 -7.83 -20.94 0.23
CA HIS A 719 -6.85 -21.28 -0.80
C HIS A 719 -5.68 -20.28 -0.87
N GLY A 720 -4.60 -20.70 -1.54
CA GLY A 720 -3.34 -19.95 -1.66
C GLY A 720 -2.24 -20.46 -0.71
N ALA A 721 -1.24 -19.61 -0.47
CA ALA A 721 -0.11 -19.90 0.41
C ALA A 721 -0.48 -19.74 1.90
N GLY A 722 0.05 -20.63 2.75
CA GLY A 722 -0.09 -20.51 4.20
C GLY A 722 -1.48 -20.82 4.77
N ILE A 723 -2.28 -21.63 4.07
CA ILE A 723 -3.62 -22.06 4.50
C ILE A 723 -3.56 -23.33 5.35
N GLY A 724 -4.49 -23.45 6.30
CA GLY A 724 -4.81 -24.68 7.04
C GLY A 724 -5.18 -24.42 8.50
N TRP A 725 -5.83 -25.39 9.13
CA TRP A 725 -6.48 -25.27 10.44
C TRP A 725 -5.57 -24.78 11.58
N THR A 726 -4.26 -25.01 11.48
CA THR A 726 -3.22 -24.57 12.44
C THR A 726 -2.28 -23.52 11.84
N VAL A 727 -2.48 -23.14 10.58
CA VAL A 727 -1.58 -22.32 9.76
C VAL A 727 -2.07 -20.87 9.66
N ASN A 728 -3.29 -20.64 9.17
CA ASN A 728 -3.92 -19.31 9.12
C ASN A 728 -5.02 -19.18 10.17
N THR A 729 -4.64 -19.32 11.44
CA THR A 729 -5.60 -19.39 12.55
C THR A 729 -6.38 -18.08 12.73
N ALA A 730 -7.71 -18.16 12.78
CA ALA A 730 -8.60 -17.06 13.14
C ALA A 730 -9.91 -17.53 13.75
N ASP A 731 -10.27 -16.99 14.92
CA ASP A 731 -11.44 -17.44 15.70
C ASP A 731 -12.74 -16.84 15.18
N GLN A 732 -12.81 -15.50 15.00
CA GLN A 732 -14.02 -14.79 14.55
C GLN A 732 -13.72 -13.77 13.45
N GLY A 733 -14.67 -13.55 12.54
CA GLY A 733 -14.58 -12.47 11.56
C GLY A 733 -15.01 -11.13 12.15
N VAL A 734 -16.24 -11.06 12.65
CA VAL A 734 -16.85 -9.79 13.08
C VAL A 734 -17.50 -9.94 14.45
N ILE A 735 -17.18 -9.03 15.38
CA ILE A 735 -17.84 -8.91 16.68
C ILE A 735 -18.47 -7.52 16.80
N VAL A 736 -19.80 -7.47 16.95
CA VAL A 736 -20.59 -6.23 17.09
C VAL A 736 -21.09 -6.07 18.52
N ASN A 737 -20.40 -5.24 19.29
CA ASN A 737 -20.78 -4.86 20.66
C ASN A 737 -21.63 -3.58 20.68
N GLY A 738 -21.46 -2.70 19.69
CA GLY A 738 -22.15 -1.42 19.59
C GLY A 738 -23.66 -1.56 19.37
N ASN A 739 -24.45 -0.75 20.08
CA ASN A 739 -25.90 -0.69 19.90
C ASN A 739 -26.27 0.04 18.59
N ASN A 740 -27.39 -0.35 17.97
CA ASN A 740 -27.97 0.25 16.75
C ASN A 740 -27.03 0.27 15.53
N VAL A 741 -26.04 -0.63 15.47
CA VAL A 741 -25.17 -0.84 14.31
C VAL A 741 -25.98 -1.41 13.14
N LEU A 742 -25.68 -0.95 11.92
CA LEU A 742 -26.30 -1.42 10.68
C LEU A 742 -25.23 -1.99 9.75
N ALA A 743 -25.41 -3.24 9.32
CA ALA A 743 -24.66 -3.87 8.25
C ALA A 743 -25.50 -3.95 6.96
N THR A 744 -24.88 -3.57 5.84
CA THR A 744 -25.45 -3.58 4.48
C THR A 744 -24.46 -4.23 3.53
N GLY A 745 -24.70 -5.49 3.15
CA GLY A 745 -23.75 -6.29 2.37
C GLY A 745 -22.62 -6.88 3.21
N LEU A 746 -22.97 -7.77 4.15
CA LEU A 746 -22.02 -8.42 5.06
C LEU A 746 -21.56 -9.77 4.51
N PHE A 747 -20.28 -9.89 4.14
CA PHE A 747 -19.67 -11.15 3.69
C PHE A 747 -18.60 -11.58 4.72
N VAL A 748 -18.71 -12.76 5.34
CA VAL A 748 -17.78 -13.23 6.38
C VAL A 748 -17.59 -14.74 6.30
N GLU A 749 -16.36 -15.25 6.15
CA GLU A 749 -16.13 -16.64 5.71
C GLU A 749 -14.96 -17.36 6.41
N HIS A 750 -15.14 -18.67 6.57
CA HIS A 750 -14.18 -19.70 6.98
C HIS A 750 -13.49 -19.55 8.34
N TYR A 751 -13.99 -18.71 9.25
CA TYR A 751 -13.43 -18.60 10.61
C TYR A 751 -13.69 -19.86 11.44
N GLN A 752 -12.79 -20.14 12.38
CA GLN A 752 -12.75 -21.42 13.10
C GLN A 752 -13.83 -21.57 14.18
N LYS A 753 -14.46 -20.46 14.59
CA LYS A 753 -15.57 -20.41 15.56
C LYS A 753 -16.74 -19.62 14.96
N TYR A 754 -17.50 -18.89 15.78
CA TYR A 754 -18.57 -18.02 15.28
C TYR A 754 -18.00 -16.99 14.30
N ASN A 755 -18.47 -17.01 13.06
CA ASN A 755 -17.96 -16.12 12.01
C ASN A 755 -18.40 -14.66 12.27
N VAL A 756 -19.67 -14.47 12.67
CA VAL A 756 -20.20 -13.21 13.23
C VAL A 756 -20.75 -13.44 14.64
N ILE A 757 -20.40 -12.55 15.58
CA ILE A 757 -21.02 -12.44 16.91
C ILE A 757 -21.66 -11.06 17.05
N TRP A 758 -22.93 -11.03 17.48
CA TRP A 758 -23.68 -9.80 17.71
C TRP A 758 -24.19 -9.72 19.15
N ASN A 759 -23.60 -8.79 19.90
CA ASN A 759 -23.89 -8.51 21.32
C ASN A 759 -24.70 -7.20 21.51
N GLY A 760 -24.63 -6.28 20.54
CA GLY A 760 -25.29 -4.96 20.61
C GLY A 760 -26.79 -4.98 20.29
N GLN A 761 -27.58 -4.24 21.07
CA GLN A 761 -29.04 -4.10 20.95
C GLN A 761 -29.45 -3.26 19.74
N GLY A 762 -30.62 -3.53 19.16
CA GLY A 762 -31.17 -2.77 18.03
C GLY A 762 -30.40 -2.94 16.72
N GLY A 763 -29.51 -3.93 16.65
CA GLY A 763 -28.66 -4.18 15.50
C GLY A 763 -29.43 -4.64 14.26
N ARG A 764 -28.92 -4.33 13.07
CA ARG A 764 -29.56 -4.70 11.80
C ARG A 764 -28.57 -5.21 10.76
N THR A 765 -28.97 -6.21 9.97
CA THR A 765 -28.18 -6.74 8.85
C THR A 765 -29.05 -6.94 7.61
N ILE A 766 -28.75 -6.23 6.52
CA ILE A 766 -29.37 -6.41 5.22
C ILE A 766 -28.33 -7.04 4.29
N PHE A 767 -28.65 -8.22 3.77
CA PHE A 767 -27.74 -9.18 3.15
C PHE A 767 -26.65 -9.70 4.10
N PHE A 768 -26.61 -11.02 4.26
CA PHE A 768 -25.48 -11.77 4.81
C PHE A 768 -25.12 -12.92 3.88
N GLN A 769 -23.82 -13.15 3.69
CA GLN A 769 -23.28 -14.35 3.07
C GLN A 769 -22.11 -14.87 3.92
N ASN A 770 -22.08 -16.20 4.08
CA ASN A 770 -21.02 -16.94 4.75
C ASN A 770 -20.82 -18.31 4.10
N GLU A 771 -19.58 -18.74 4.11
CA GLU A 771 -19.16 -20.14 4.00
C GLU A 771 -18.50 -20.56 5.34
N LEU A 772 -18.85 -21.72 5.87
CA LEU A 772 -18.19 -22.33 7.02
C LEU A 772 -16.76 -22.77 6.67
N PRO A 773 -15.85 -22.98 7.65
CA PRO A 773 -14.49 -23.43 7.38
C PRO A 773 -14.49 -24.80 6.69
N TYR A 774 -13.81 -24.92 5.55
CA TYR A 774 -13.69 -26.19 4.81
C TYR A 774 -12.78 -27.21 5.51
N ASP A 775 -11.82 -26.70 6.28
CA ASP A 775 -10.63 -27.38 6.75
C ASP A 775 -10.55 -27.86 8.22
N PRO A 776 -11.62 -27.91 9.06
CA PRO A 776 -11.53 -28.60 10.34
C PRO A 776 -11.18 -30.08 10.11
N PRO A 777 -10.17 -30.65 10.81
CA PRO A 777 -9.63 -31.96 10.49
C PRO A 777 -10.51 -33.14 10.94
N ASN A 778 -11.61 -32.87 11.65
CA ASN A 778 -12.70 -33.80 12.00
C ASN A 778 -13.76 -33.08 12.85
N GLN A 779 -14.92 -33.73 13.05
CA GLN A 779 -15.99 -33.22 13.91
C GLN A 779 -15.52 -32.86 15.32
N ALA A 780 -14.59 -33.60 15.95
CA ALA A 780 -14.17 -33.32 17.33
C ALA A 780 -13.32 -32.05 17.45
N ALA A 781 -12.57 -31.70 16.40
CA ALA A 781 -11.90 -30.39 16.29
C ALA A 781 -12.89 -29.25 16.01
N TYR A 782 -14.09 -29.54 15.49
CA TYR A 782 -15.17 -28.60 15.23
C TYR A 782 -16.37 -28.84 16.17
N MET A 783 -16.11 -28.72 17.48
CA MET A 783 -17.13 -28.73 18.54
C MET A 783 -17.17 -27.38 19.28
N ASN A 784 -18.37 -26.98 19.68
CA ASN A 784 -18.65 -25.84 20.54
C ASN A 784 -19.30 -26.36 21.84
N GLY A 785 -18.46 -26.84 22.76
CA GLY A 785 -18.93 -27.62 23.91
C GLY A 785 -19.61 -28.92 23.46
N SER A 786 -20.89 -29.09 23.79
CA SER A 786 -21.73 -30.20 23.31
C SER A 786 -22.37 -29.97 21.94
N THR A 787 -22.28 -28.76 21.37
CA THR A 787 -22.86 -28.41 20.07
C THR A 787 -21.91 -28.77 18.94
N ARG A 788 -22.42 -29.41 17.87
CA ARG A 788 -21.64 -29.71 16.66
C ARG A 788 -21.38 -28.41 15.88
N GLY A 789 -20.12 -28.07 15.67
CA GLY A 789 -19.70 -26.84 15.00
C GLY A 789 -20.08 -25.53 15.71
N TYR A 790 -19.78 -24.43 15.03
CA TYR A 790 -20.19 -23.08 15.42
C TYR A 790 -21.14 -22.53 14.36
N ALA A 791 -22.08 -21.67 14.76
CA ALA A 791 -22.96 -20.97 13.84
C ALA A 791 -22.18 -19.91 13.04
N ALA A 792 -22.58 -19.67 11.80
CA ALA A 792 -22.06 -18.57 10.99
C ALA A 792 -22.38 -17.21 11.61
N TYR A 793 -23.60 -17.08 12.16
CA TYR A 793 -24.12 -15.85 12.74
C TYR A 793 -24.70 -16.14 14.12
N LYS A 794 -24.09 -15.58 15.17
CA LYS A 794 -24.53 -15.70 16.57
C LYS A 794 -25.04 -14.35 17.07
N VAL A 795 -26.33 -14.27 17.40
CA VAL A 795 -26.87 -13.22 18.28
C VAL A 795 -26.78 -13.72 19.73
N ALA A 796 -26.21 -12.91 20.62
CA ALA A 796 -26.05 -13.27 22.03
C ALA A 796 -27.39 -13.33 22.78
N ASP A 797 -27.49 -14.22 23.76
CA ASP A 797 -28.76 -14.57 24.41
C ASP A 797 -29.34 -13.43 25.27
N SER A 798 -28.51 -12.43 25.60
CA SER A 798 -28.87 -11.18 26.26
C SER A 798 -29.47 -10.11 25.33
N VAL A 799 -29.41 -10.30 24.01
CA VAL A 799 -29.97 -9.37 23.03
C VAL A 799 -31.48 -9.50 23.00
N THR A 800 -32.16 -8.35 23.12
CA THR A 800 -33.62 -8.24 23.16
C THR A 800 -34.19 -7.45 21.98
N SER A 801 -33.34 -6.97 21.06
CA SER A 801 -33.76 -6.44 19.77
C SER A 801 -32.67 -6.60 18.71
N HIS A 802 -33.02 -7.20 17.57
CA HIS A 802 -32.16 -7.35 16.38
C HIS A 802 -33.05 -7.63 15.16
N GLU A 803 -32.63 -7.25 13.95
CA GLU A 803 -33.43 -7.50 12.74
C GLU A 803 -32.57 -7.74 11.49
N ALA A 804 -32.71 -8.89 10.83
CA ALA A 804 -31.89 -9.25 9.67
C ALA A 804 -32.68 -9.80 8.47
N TRP A 805 -32.19 -9.54 7.25
CA TRP A 805 -32.85 -9.89 5.98
C TRP A 805 -31.88 -10.47 4.95
N GLY A 806 -32.23 -11.61 4.35
CA GLY A 806 -31.51 -12.21 3.22
C GLY A 806 -30.16 -12.80 3.62
N LEU A 807 -30.16 -13.89 4.37
CA LEU A 807 -28.96 -14.50 4.96
C LEU A 807 -28.67 -15.89 4.36
N GLY A 808 -27.55 -16.04 3.67
CA GLY A 808 -27.05 -17.31 3.15
C GLY A 808 -25.87 -17.86 3.97
N VAL A 809 -25.92 -19.14 4.33
CA VAL A 809 -24.86 -19.83 5.09
C VAL A 809 -24.54 -21.18 4.44
N TYR A 810 -23.33 -21.34 3.91
CA TYR A 810 -22.93 -22.48 3.07
C TYR A 810 -21.90 -23.36 3.80
N CYS A 811 -21.82 -24.64 3.45
CA CYS A 811 -20.74 -25.52 3.91
C CYS A 811 -20.13 -26.36 2.80
N TYR A 812 -18.81 -26.47 2.84
CA TYR A 812 -18.02 -27.31 1.96
C TYR A 812 -16.87 -27.93 2.79
N PHE A 813 -17.21 -28.79 3.74
CA PHE A 813 -16.25 -29.48 4.63
C PHE A 813 -15.47 -30.54 3.84
N ASN A 814 -14.58 -30.13 2.93
CA ASN A 814 -13.90 -31.02 1.99
C ASN A 814 -12.76 -31.84 2.63
N VAL A 815 -12.25 -31.41 3.79
CA VAL A 815 -11.23 -32.16 4.56
C VAL A 815 -11.86 -33.32 5.35
N ASP A 816 -13.05 -33.13 5.92
CA ASP A 816 -13.88 -34.20 6.48
C ASP A 816 -15.36 -33.98 6.12
N PRO A 817 -15.84 -34.57 5.01
CA PRO A 817 -17.23 -34.51 4.58
C PRO A 817 -18.25 -35.16 5.54
N THR A 818 -17.81 -35.74 6.67
CA THR A 818 -18.71 -36.25 7.72
C THR A 818 -19.04 -35.21 8.81
N ILE A 819 -18.45 -34.01 8.74
CA ILE A 819 -18.73 -32.93 9.70
C ILE A 819 -20.17 -32.42 9.57
N HIS A 820 -20.83 -32.28 10.72
CA HIS A 820 -22.06 -31.51 10.88
C HIS A 820 -21.80 -30.18 11.59
N ALA A 821 -22.51 -29.14 11.16
CA ALA A 821 -22.78 -27.93 11.93
C ALA A 821 -24.24 -27.98 12.41
N ALA A 822 -24.49 -27.79 13.71
CA ALA A 822 -25.82 -27.96 14.31
C ALA A 822 -26.87 -26.93 13.86
N ARG A 823 -26.43 -25.80 13.28
CA ARG A 823 -27.26 -24.70 12.76
C ARG A 823 -26.42 -23.74 11.91
N GLY A 824 -27.04 -23.09 10.93
CA GLY A 824 -26.44 -21.95 10.24
C GLY A 824 -26.41 -20.69 11.12
N ILE A 825 -27.53 -20.38 11.78
CA ILE A 825 -27.70 -19.21 12.65
C ILE A 825 -28.05 -19.65 14.09
N GLU A 826 -27.55 -18.92 15.08
CA GLU A 826 -27.88 -19.10 16.50
C GLU A 826 -28.32 -17.77 17.13
N THR A 827 -29.41 -17.78 17.90
CA THR A 827 -30.03 -16.55 18.42
C THR A 827 -30.90 -16.83 19.66
N PRO A 828 -31.12 -15.88 20.58
CA PRO A 828 -32.26 -15.96 21.49
C PRO A 828 -33.58 -16.05 20.71
N ASN A 829 -34.55 -16.79 21.27
CA ASN A 829 -35.93 -16.80 20.80
C ASN A 829 -36.69 -15.65 21.48
N ASN A 830 -36.83 -14.52 20.77
CA ASN A 830 -37.46 -13.30 21.28
C ASN A 830 -38.23 -12.61 20.13
N PRO A 831 -39.51 -12.22 20.31
CA PRO A 831 -40.31 -11.57 19.25
C PRO A 831 -39.71 -10.30 18.63
N ASN A 832 -38.76 -9.65 19.31
CA ASN A 832 -38.06 -8.45 18.83
C ASN A 832 -36.69 -8.75 18.19
N VAL A 833 -36.27 -10.02 18.16
CA VAL A 833 -35.04 -10.51 17.52
C VAL A 833 -35.46 -11.32 16.30
N ARG A 834 -35.59 -10.65 15.15
CA ARG A 834 -36.27 -11.18 13.96
C ARG A 834 -35.32 -11.40 12.79
N PHE A 835 -35.57 -12.46 12.03
CA PHE A 835 -34.83 -12.81 10.82
C PHE A 835 -35.79 -13.09 9.68
N HIS A 836 -35.40 -12.72 8.47
CA HIS A 836 -36.19 -12.84 7.25
C HIS A 836 -35.32 -13.40 6.12
N SER A 837 -35.88 -14.28 5.30
CA SER A 837 -35.22 -14.88 4.13
C SER A 837 -33.87 -15.53 4.44
N ILE A 838 -33.88 -16.62 5.21
CA ILE A 838 -32.67 -17.37 5.57
C ILE A 838 -32.53 -18.62 4.67
N SER A 839 -31.33 -18.90 4.20
CA SER A 839 -30.99 -20.16 3.50
C SER A 839 -29.69 -20.79 4.03
N THR A 840 -29.67 -22.12 4.10
CA THR A 840 -28.45 -22.93 4.30
C THR A 840 -28.23 -23.88 3.13
N VAL A 841 -26.98 -24.10 2.73
CA VAL A 841 -26.62 -24.93 1.55
C VAL A 841 -25.43 -25.83 1.88
N SER A 842 -25.48 -27.12 1.53
CA SER A 842 -24.28 -27.97 1.50
C SER A 842 -23.77 -28.09 0.07
N LEU A 843 -22.55 -27.64 -0.20
CA LEU A 843 -21.98 -27.62 -1.54
C LEU A 843 -21.48 -29.02 -1.92
N GLY A 844 -22.10 -29.63 -2.93
CA GLY A 844 -21.75 -30.96 -3.42
C GLY A 844 -21.89 -32.10 -2.39
N GLY A 845 -22.56 -31.87 -1.25
CA GLY A 845 -22.71 -32.84 -0.16
C GLY A 845 -21.50 -32.94 0.79
N ASN A 846 -20.63 -31.93 0.84
CA ASN A 846 -19.44 -31.93 1.70
C ASN A 846 -19.80 -31.43 3.11
N GLY A 847 -20.20 -32.39 3.96
CA GLY A 847 -20.76 -32.14 5.29
C GLY A 847 -22.21 -31.62 5.27
N VAL A 848 -22.72 -31.30 6.46
CA VAL A 848 -24.14 -31.01 6.69
C VAL A 848 -24.32 -29.79 7.60
N ILE A 849 -25.33 -28.96 7.32
CA ILE A 849 -25.86 -27.99 8.28
C ILE A 849 -27.23 -28.50 8.75
N ASP A 850 -27.35 -28.94 10.00
CA ASP A 850 -28.52 -29.69 10.51
C ASP A 850 -29.83 -28.88 10.52
N ASN A 851 -29.73 -27.56 10.75
CA ASN A 851 -30.86 -26.64 10.87
C ASN A 851 -30.51 -25.29 10.22
N VAL A 852 -31.50 -24.57 9.69
CA VAL A 852 -31.28 -23.22 9.14
C VAL A 852 -30.94 -22.23 10.26
N ILE A 853 -31.79 -22.19 11.30
CA ILE A 853 -31.66 -21.30 12.46
C ILE A 853 -32.10 -22.01 13.73
N ASN A 854 -31.25 -22.01 14.78
CA ASN A 854 -31.45 -22.73 16.05
C ASN A 854 -31.81 -24.21 15.89
N THR A 855 -33.10 -24.53 15.82
CA THR A 855 -33.70 -25.86 15.65
C THR A 855 -34.87 -25.80 14.66
N THR A 856 -34.74 -24.96 13.63
CA THR A 856 -35.81 -24.61 12.69
C THR A 856 -35.25 -24.50 11.27
N GLY A 857 -36.04 -24.95 10.29
CA GLY A 857 -35.56 -25.28 8.94
C GLY A 857 -34.83 -26.63 8.91
N GLY A 858 -35.05 -27.42 7.87
CA GLY A 858 -34.45 -28.76 7.75
C GLY A 858 -32.95 -28.75 7.45
N PRO A 859 -32.30 -29.92 7.38
CA PRO A 859 -30.88 -30.01 7.09
C PRO A 859 -30.57 -29.63 5.65
N ALA A 860 -29.52 -28.82 5.46
CA ALA A 860 -28.86 -28.66 4.17
C ALA A 860 -27.83 -29.78 4.01
N GLN A 861 -28.06 -30.68 3.05
CA GLN A 861 -27.32 -31.92 2.88
C GLN A 861 -27.45 -32.47 1.46
N GLY A 862 -26.54 -33.37 1.08
CA GLY A 862 -26.61 -34.13 -0.16
C GLY A 862 -26.01 -33.42 -1.38
N THR A 863 -25.71 -34.21 -2.42
CA THR A 863 -24.90 -33.77 -3.57
C THR A 863 -25.59 -32.75 -4.49
N ALA A 864 -26.93 -32.69 -4.47
CA ALA A 864 -27.73 -31.83 -5.35
C ALA A 864 -27.62 -30.32 -5.04
N THR A 865 -26.96 -29.93 -3.93
CA THR A 865 -26.68 -28.51 -3.59
C THR A 865 -27.96 -27.65 -3.54
N VAL A 866 -28.99 -28.18 -2.86
CA VAL A 866 -30.30 -27.53 -2.72
C VAL A 866 -30.36 -26.74 -1.41
N PRO A 867 -30.80 -25.46 -1.42
CA PRO A 867 -30.98 -24.70 -0.20
C PRO A 867 -32.11 -25.24 0.70
N SER A 868 -31.81 -25.45 1.98
CA SER A 868 -32.84 -25.45 3.04
C SER A 868 -33.15 -24.00 3.43
N THR A 869 -34.40 -23.68 3.74
CA THR A 869 -34.83 -22.27 3.92
C THR A 869 -35.78 -22.05 5.10
N VAL A 870 -35.74 -20.84 5.66
CA VAL A 870 -36.70 -20.31 6.65
C VAL A 870 -37.07 -18.89 6.27
N THR A 871 -38.34 -18.63 5.95
CA THR A 871 -38.80 -17.32 5.47
C THR A 871 -38.82 -16.25 6.56
N ASN A 872 -39.18 -16.62 7.79
CA ASN A 872 -39.24 -15.75 8.96
C ASN A 872 -38.86 -16.53 10.23
N TYR A 873 -38.27 -15.85 11.22
CA TYR A 873 -37.99 -16.40 12.56
C TYR A 873 -37.93 -15.25 13.60
N PRO A 874 -38.33 -15.49 14.87
CA PRO A 874 -39.13 -16.62 15.34
C PRO A 874 -40.57 -16.58 14.80
#